data_AF-A0A2K3QG42-F1
#
_entry.id   AF-A0A2K3QG42-F1
#
_cell.length_a   1.000
_cell.length_b   1.000
_cell.length_c   1.000
_cell.angle_alpha   90.00
_cell.angle_beta   90.00
_cell.angle_gamma   90.00
#
_symmetry.space_group_name_H-M   'P 1'
#
loop_
_entity.id
_entity.type
_entity.pdbx_description
1 polymer ?
#
loop_
_entity_poly.entity_id
_entity_poly.type
_entity_poly.pdbx_seq_one_letter_code
_entity_poly.pdbx_strand_id
1 'polypeptide(L)'
;MNPQQSEFGHLYEDRIAAHRQPGSRDHVLERWNEPSVILSTLALLLTVVFRIYGAEGALESAACSLSTFVWDFLVFIVPAPLLFAIDDWMNTPLAPRPMPDAQPRTHAGKSAAMRRIMGLDRSRGMMASVIQARSRALSMTGSVLGLKHDGQRPPGLGNRDNSCYQNSILQGLAALGSFIDYLSACVRATDAQSLDKDVARTLRTLILDLNDVSNNGKTIWTPSLLKSMSTWTQQDAQEYYSKMLDDIDRGVSRAIKETCRHAGLEADCGKDESVASQHSDDSGYQSLSSTTDLSAMKPPRNPLEGLLAQRVACVQCGHSEGLSMIPFNCLTLSLGLDNNRHDLYERLDSYSNVETIEGVECPKCTLLKAQRLLTKLVGKMQDGGSTPEQLAEPRRRLVAVETALEEDDFSDKTMTETCKISSQCNVSSTKTKQIVIARPPQSLAIHVNRSVFDPATLDMVKNSAAVSFPLTLDLGPWCLGSSSEATRMSSGAGKPPSDEDASEEKWQSDPAASMIAGDLNPSRLTGLIYELRAAVTHAGRHENGHYVCYRKYPRHKAPAPGAATDGQESPNSAMDDGIDDEEAWSDGDETKPPDVARGNTGWWRLSDHSVSKIDEETLLSLSSGVFMLFYECVDRNMVSRSEARAIEDAGEAASRSDLEADAIADADEPASRSDLEDKSANAKGSSAVEVNSTEPRLTVP
;
A
#
# COMPACT_ATOMS: atom_id res chain seq x y z
N MET A 1 15.56 74.62 -62.04
CA MET A 1 15.90 73.18 -61.86
C MET A 1 15.01 72.63 -60.75
N ASN A 2 14.61 71.36 -60.85
CA ASN A 2 13.39 70.77 -60.23
C ASN A 2 13.04 71.17 -58.78
N PRO A 3 11.78 71.54 -58.50
CA PRO A 3 11.28 71.76 -57.13
C PRO A 3 10.87 70.47 -56.40
N GLN A 4 11.01 69.28 -57.00
CA GLN A 4 10.53 68.00 -56.44
C GLN A 4 11.35 67.45 -55.24
N GLN A 5 12.40 68.13 -54.79
CA GLN A 5 13.16 67.71 -53.59
C GLN A 5 12.73 68.40 -52.29
N SER A 6 11.90 69.45 -52.31
CA SER A 6 11.42 70.09 -51.08
C SER A 6 10.22 69.37 -50.43
N GLU A 7 9.36 68.71 -51.22
CA GLU A 7 8.17 68.00 -50.69
C GLU A 7 8.53 66.80 -49.81
N PHE A 8 9.60 66.07 -50.14
CA PHE A 8 10.03 64.90 -49.36
C PHE A 8 10.64 65.26 -47.99
N GLY A 9 11.23 66.46 -47.86
CA GLY A 9 11.71 66.97 -46.57
C GLY A 9 10.56 67.32 -45.63
N HIS A 10 9.58 68.09 -46.13
CA HIS A 10 8.39 68.46 -45.36
C HIS A 10 7.56 67.25 -44.93
N LEU A 11 7.34 66.27 -45.82
CA LEU A 11 6.64 65.03 -45.47
C LEU A 11 7.34 64.19 -44.39
N TYR A 12 8.66 64.31 -44.24
CA TYR A 12 9.41 63.60 -43.20
C TYR A 12 9.35 64.36 -41.85
N GLU A 13 9.47 65.69 -41.87
CA GLU A 13 9.34 66.50 -40.65
C GLU A 13 7.91 66.53 -40.09
N ASP A 14 6.88 66.66 -40.93
CA ASP A 14 5.48 66.61 -40.48
C ASP A 14 5.14 65.27 -39.81
N ARG A 15 5.71 64.17 -40.30
CA ARG A 15 5.50 62.83 -39.71
C ARG A 15 6.18 62.67 -38.36
N ILE A 16 7.30 63.36 -38.13
CA ILE A 16 8.01 63.39 -36.85
C ILE A 16 7.33 64.36 -35.87
N ALA A 17 6.82 65.50 -36.35
CA ALA A 17 6.04 66.46 -35.56
C ALA A 17 4.73 65.82 -35.06
N ALA A 18 4.02 65.07 -35.92
CA ALA A 18 2.82 64.33 -35.57
C ALA A 18 3.04 63.20 -34.54
N HIS A 19 4.28 62.74 -34.33
CA HIS A 19 4.65 61.76 -33.30
C HIS A 19 5.31 62.39 -32.05
N ARG A 20 5.42 63.72 -31.99
CA ARG A 20 6.03 64.45 -30.86
C ARG A 20 5.10 65.46 -30.17
N GLN A 21 3.79 65.35 -30.33
CA GLN A 21 2.89 65.98 -29.38
C GLN A 21 2.79 65.13 -28.10
N PRO A 22 3.20 65.65 -26.92
CA PRO A 22 2.78 65.07 -25.65
C PRO A 22 1.28 65.37 -25.51
N GLY A 23 0.43 64.44 -25.95
CA GLY A 23 -1.02 64.54 -25.75
C GLY A 23 -1.31 64.80 -24.28
N SER A 24 -2.08 65.86 -24.00
CA SER A 24 -2.32 66.29 -22.62
C SER A 24 -2.86 65.13 -21.77
N ARG A 25 -2.38 65.04 -20.52
CA ARG A 25 -2.87 64.07 -19.53
C ARG A 25 -4.37 64.25 -19.24
N ASP A 26 -4.93 65.41 -19.57
CA ASP A 26 -6.33 65.76 -19.31
C ASP A 26 -7.32 64.94 -20.17
N HIS A 27 -6.99 64.68 -21.45
CA HIS A 27 -7.87 63.89 -22.34
C HIS A 27 -7.98 62.41 -21.95
N VAL A 28 -7.02 61.87 -21.19
CA VAL A 28 -7.11 60.49 -20.68
C VAL A 28 -8.15 60.40 -19.55
N LEU A 29 -8.25 61.44 -18.72
CA LEU A 29 -9.23 61.54 -17.64
C LEU A 29 -10.65 61.80 -18.18
N GLU A 30 -10.79 62.63 -19.22
CA GLU A 30 -12.09 62.82 -19.90
C GLU A 30 -12.61 61.52 -20.52
N ARG A 31 -11.74 60.72 -21.16
CA ARG A 31 -12.11 59.41 -21.71
C ARG A 31 -12.57 58.39 -20.67
N TRP A 32 -12.12 58.50 -19.42
CA TRP A 32 -12.61 57.66 -18.33
C TRP A 32 -14.02 58.05 -17.86
N ASN A 33 -14.46 59.28 -18.14
CA ASN A 33 -15.81 59.76 -17.85
C ASN A 33 -16.80 59.54 -19.01
N GLU A 34 -16.36 59.03 -20.17
CA GLU A 34 -17.29 58.64 -21.24
C GLU A 34 -18.17 57.47 -20.79
N PRO A 35 -19.51 57.55 -20.95
CA PRO A 35 -20.42 56.51 -20.46
C PRO A 35 -20.20 55.17 -21.17
N SER A 36 -19.69 55.16 -22.40
CA SER A 36 -19.26 53.96 -23.14
C SER A 36 -18.12 53.22 -22.45
N VAL A 37 -17.11 53.94 -21.96
CA VAL A 37 -15.94 53.37 -21.26
C VAL A 37 -16.34 52.90 -19.87
N ILE A 38 -17.18 53.67 -19.15
CA ILE A 38 -17.73 53.26 -17.86
C ILE A 38 -18.59 52.00 -18.01
N LEU A 39 -19.48 51.93 -19.00
CA LEU A 39 -20.34 50.76 -19.20
C LEU A 39 -19.52 49.51 -19.61
N SER A 40 -18.48 49.70 -20.44
CA SER A 40 -17.58 48.62 -20.87
C SER A 40 -16.72 48.10 -19.72
N THR A 41 -16.17 48.99 -18.90
CA THR A 41 -15.39 48.61 -17.71
C THR A 41 -16.28 47.99 -16.63
N LEU A 42 -17.51 48.50 -16.43
CA LEU A 42 -18.51 47.88 -15.56
C LEU A 42 -18.85 46.47 -16.05
N ALA A 43 -19.12 46.26 -17.34
CA ALA A 43 -19.42 44.93 -17.90
C ALA A 43 -18.23 43.96 -17.79
N LEU A 44 -17.00 44.45 -17.96
CA LEU A 44 -15.78 43.66 -17.77
C LEU A 44 -15.57 43.30 -16.29
N LEU A 45 -15.87 44.23 -15.38
CA LEU A 45 -15.82 43.99 -13.93
C LEU A 45 -16.94 43.03 -13.49
N LEU A 46 -18.15 43.13 -14.05
CA LEU A 46 -19.28 42.24 -13.79
C LEU A 46 -19.02 40.82 -14.32
N THR A 47 -18.36 40.68 -15.48
CA THR A 47 -17.94 39.36 -16.00
C THR A 47 -16.77 38.77 -15.21
N VAL A 48 -15.83 39.58 -14.72
CA VAL A 48 -14.79 39.13 -13.77
C VAL A 48 -15.40 38.70 -12.43
N VAL A 49 -16.33 39.48 -11.88
CA VAL A 49 -17.10 39.13 -10.66
C VAL A 49 -17.90 37.85 -10.89
N PHE A 50 -18.61 37.72 -12.02
CA PHE A 50 -19.34 36.49 -12.36
C PHE A 50 -18.41 35.28 -12.55
N ARG A 51 -17.19 35.47 -13.06
CA ARG A 51 -16.16 34.41 -13.12
C ARG A 51 -15.63 34.02 -11.73
N ILE A 52 -15.51 34.98 -10.81
CA ILE A 52 -15.05 34.74 -9.43
C ILE A 52 -16.14 34.06 -8.59
N TYR A 53 -17.40 34.50 -8.68
CA TYR A 53 -18.50 33.94 -7.90
C TYR A 53 -19.20 32.74 -8.57
N GLY A 54 -19.06 32.56 -9.88
CA GLY A 54 -19.59 31.42 -10.63
C GLY A 54 -18.69 30.17 -10.65
N ALA A 55 -17.59 30.19 -9.91
CA ALA A 55 -16.71 29.03 -9.71
C ALA A 55 -16.61 28.73 -8.20
N GLU A 56 -17.11 27.57 -7.78
CA GLU A 56 -17.35 27.17 -6.37
C GLU A 56 -16.08 26.90 -5.53
N GLY A 57 -14.96 27.56 -5.84
CA GLY A 57 -13.68 27.43 -5.11
C GLY A 57 -12.88 28.72 -4.96
N ALA A 58 -13.38 29.88 -5.40
CA ALA A 58 -12.59 31.11 -5.48
C ALA A 58 -12.37 31.85 -4.14
N LEU A 59 -13.16 31.56 -3.10
CA LEU A 59 -13.23 32.40 -1.89
C LEU A 59 -11.96 32.31 -1.03
N GLU A 60 -11.33 31.13 -0.94
CA GLU A 60 -10.05 30.94 -0.23
C GLU A 60 -8.88 31.59 -0.97
N SER A 61 -8.82 31.44 -2.30
CA SER A 61 -7.81 32.08 -3.16
C SER A 61 -7.91 33.62 -3.07
N ALA A 62 -9.12 34.16 -3.08
CA ALA A 62 -9.37 35.58 -2.89
C ALA A 62 -8.95 36.06 -1.48
N ALA A 63 -9.24 35.29 -0.42
CA ALA A 63 -8.84 35.63 0.95
C ALA A 63 -7.31 35.65 1.11
N CYS A 64 -6.60 34.66 0.55
CA CYS A 64 -5.13 34.66 0.54
C CYS A 64 -4.57 35.87 -0.23
N SER A 65 -5.10 36.16 -1.42
CA SER A 65 -4.68 37.30 -2.26
C SER A 65 -4.94 38.66 -1.60
N LEU A 66 -6.08 38.84 -0.92
CA LEU A 66 -6.32 40.03 -0.09
C LEU A 66 -5.35 40.09 1.09
N SER A 67 -5.03 38.98 1.75
CA SER A 67 -4.11 38.98 2.89
C SER A 67 -2.70 39.42 2.50
N THR A 68 -2.19 38.97 1.34
CA THR A 68 -0.88 39.39 0.82
C THR A 68 -0.90 40.85 0.38
N PHE A 69 -1.97 41.31 -0.27
CA PHE A 69 -2.12 42.72 -0.65
C PHE A 69 -2.15 43.66 0.56
N VAL A 70 -2.91 43.31 1.61
CA VAL A 70 -2.96 44.07 2.87
C VAL A 70 -1.60 44.05 3.58
N TRP A 71 -0.89 42.92 3.57
CA TRP A 71 0.45 42.81 4.13
C TRP A 71 1.46 43.71 3.41
N ASP A 72 1.50 43.66 2.08
CA ASP A 72 2.44 44.46 1.29
C ASP A 72 2.13 45.95 1.35
N PHE A 73 0.85 46.33 1.45
CA PHE A 73 0.39 47.69 1.69
C PHE A 73 0.82 48.22 3.08
N LEU A 74 0.70 47.39 4.13
CA LEU A 74 1.21 47.71 5.48
C LEU A 74 2.74 47.91 5.48
N VAL A 75 3.50 46.99 4.88
CA VAL A 75 4.97 47.08 4.74
C VAL A 75 5.38 48.31 3.92
N PHE A 76 4.58 48.69 2.92
CA PHE A 76 4.81 49.89 2.12
C PHE A 76 4.63 51.17 2.95
N ILE A 77 3.51 51.32 3.66
CA ILE A 77 3.16 52.52 4.44
C ILE A 77 4.13 52.79 5.59
N VAL A 78 4.55 51.76 6.35
CA VAL A 78 5.35 51.99 7.57
C VAL A 78 6.74 52.56 7.22
N PRO A 79 7.15 53.72 7.79
CA PRO A 79 8.47 54.29 7.52
C PRO A 79 9.61 53.38 8.01
N ALA A 80 10.59 53.14 7.14
CA ALA A 80 11.73 52.26 7.46
C ALA A 80 12.49 52.62 8.76
N PRO A 81 12.78 53.90 9.08
CA PRO A 81 13.51 54.25 10.31
C PRO A 81 12.74 53.88 11.58
N LEU A 82 11.42 54.04 11.59
CA LEU A 82 10.55 53.68 12.71
C LEU A 82 10.52 52.15 12.90
N LEU A 83 10.39 51.41 11.79
CA LEU A 83 10.33 49.96 11.82
C LEU A 83 11.64 49.35 12.35
N PHE A 84 12.80 49.78 11.86
CA PHE A 84 14.08 49.24 12.31
C PHE A 84 14.42 49.65 13.76
N ALA A 85 14.05 50.86 14.19
CA ALA A 85 14.20 51.27 15.59
C ALA A 85 13.34 50.41 16.56
N ILE A 86 12.14 49.99 16.14
CA ILE A 86 11.30 49.08 16.92
C ILE A 86 11.87 47.65 16.91
N ASP A 87 12.42 47.17 15.78
CA ASP A 87 13.07 45.84 15.70
C ASP A 87 14.30 45.78 16.62
N ASP A 88 15.19 46.78 16.59
CA ASP A 88 16.36 46.85 17.46
C ASP A 88 16.00 47.03 18.95
N TRP A 89 14.87 47.71 19.26
CA TRP A 89 14.35 47.83 20.62
C TRP A 89 13.76 46.52 21.16
N MET A 90 13.03 45.77 20.34
CA MET A 90 12.41 44.49 20.74
C MET A 90 13.37 43.29 20.67
N ASN A 91 14.39 43.34 19.81
CA ASN A 91 15.35 42.26 19.56
C ASN A 91 16.79 42.69 19.87
N THR A 92 17.05 43.15 21.10
CA THR A 92 18.40 43.54 21.55
C THR A 92 19.40 42.38 21.39
N PRO A 93 20.47 42.53 20.58
CA PRO A 93 21.46 41.46 20.40
C PRO A 93 22.36 41.27 21.62
N LEU A 94 22.63 40.02 22.00
CA LEU A 94 23.53 39.64 23.10
C LEU A 94 25.04 39.80 22.78
N ALA A 95 25.40 40.39 21.64
CA ALA A 95 26.79 40.60 21.23
C ALA A 95 26.99 41.95 20.51
N PRO A 96 28.15 42.62 20.66
CA PRO A 96 28.43 43.86 19.94
C PRO A 96 28.60 43.59 18.44
N ARG A 97 27.88 44.32 17.59
CA ARG A 97 28.12 44.31 16.13
C ARG A 97 29.34 45.16 15.78
N PRO A 98 30.14 44.77 14.77
CA PRO A 98 31.05 45.69 14.08
C PRO A 98 30.28 46.85 13.39
N MET A 99 31.02 47.82 12.87
CA MET A 99 30.54 49.10 12.33
C MET A 99 29.35 49.01 11.33
N PRO A 100 28.55 50.09 11.19
CA PRO A 100 27.23 50.01 10.57
C PRO A 100 27.28 49.91 9.04
N ASP A 101 27.24 48.69 8.51
CA ASP A 101 26.77 48.46 7.15
C ASP A 101 25.30 48.88 7.04
N ALA A 102 24.99 49.68 6.01
CA ALA A 102 23.68 50.28 5.84
C ALA A 102 22.60 49.21 5.59
N GLN A 103 21.68 49.04 6.55
CA GLN A 103 20.50 48.18 6.38
C GLN A 103 19.77 48.54 5.07
N PRO A 104 19.57 47.59 4.14
CA PRO A 104 18.94 47.88 2.87
C PRO A 104 17.49 48.30 3.08
N ARG A 105 17.15 49.53 2.68
CA ARG A 105 15.79 50.12 2.73
C ARG A 105 14.79 49.48 1.76
N THR A 106 15.06 48.26 1.30
CA THR A 106 14.22 47.52 0.36
C THR A 106 12.92 47.04 1.03
N HIS A 107 11.88 46.83 0.23
CA HIS A 107 10.60 46.28 0.70
C HIS A 107 10.78 44.92 1.38
N ALA A 108 11.67 44.07 0.86
CA ALA A 108 12.09 42.81 1.48
C ALA A 108 12.65 43.03 2.90
N GLY A 109 13.58 43.97 3.08
CA GLY A 109 14.17 44.32 4.39
C GLY A 109 13.14 44.80 5.40
N LYS A 110 12.20 45.67 4.97
CA LYS A 110 11.05 46.05 5.81
C LYS A 110 10.17 44.85 6.18
N SER A 111 9.80 44.00 5.20
CA SER A 111 8.93 42.84 5.44
C SER A 111 9.52 41.89 6.48
N ALA A 112 10.84 41.68 6.46
CA ALA A 112 11.55 40.83 7.40
C ALA A 112 11.58 41.41 8.82
N ALA A 113 11.84 42.72 8.98
CA ALA A 113 11.74 43.37 10.28
C ALA A 113 10.30 43.35 10.83
N MET A 114 9.29 43.55 9.98
CA MET A 114 7.89 43.50 10.38
C MET A 114 7.46 42.10 10.84
N ARG A 115 7.92 41.01 10.18
CA ARG A 115 7.70 39.63 10.65
C ARG A 115 8.35 39.34 12.00
N ARG A 116 9.56 39.86 12.25
CA ARG A 116 10.25 39.72 13.54
C ARG A 116 9.55 40.47 14.68
N ILE A 117 9.15 41.72 14.45
CA ILE A 117 8.38 42.53 15.41
C ILE A 117 7.05 41.85 15.75
N MET A 118 6.37 41.26 14.76
CA MET A 118 5.14 40.50 14.95
C MET A 118 5.37 39.07 15.49
N GLY A 119 6.62 38.65 15.69
CA GLY A 119 6.95 37.32 16.21
C GLY A 119 6.60 36.15 15.29
N LEU A 120 6.31 36.41 14.01
CA LEU A 120 5.88 35.38 13.04
C LEU A 120 6.98 34.37 12.69
N ASP A 121 8.26 34.77 12.86
CA ASP A 121 9.42 33.89 12.67
C ASP A 121 9.77 33.04 13.91
N ARG A 122 9.08 33.21 15.05
CA ARG A 122 9.32 32.42 16.28
C ARG A 122 8.19 31.42 16.52
N SER A 123 8.51 30.13 16.37
CA SER A 123 7.64 28.95 16.59
C SER A 123 6.97 28.85 17.98
N ARG A 124 7.21 29.80 18.90
CA ARG A 124 6.63 29.83 20.25
C ARG A 124 6.37 31.26 20.76
N GLY A 125 6.01 32.18 19.85
CA GLY A 125 5.71 33.59 20.16
C GLY A 125 4.28 33.87 20.64
N MET A 126 4.09 34.97 21.38
CA MET A 126 2.84 35.31 22.09
C MET A 126 1.58 35.42 21.22
N MET A 127 1.70 35.67 19.90
CA MET A 127 0.54 35.66 19.00
C MET A 127 -0.07 34.27 18.81
N ALA A 128 0.67 33.18 19.03
CA ALA A 128 0.10 31.84 19.09
C ALA A 128 -0.92 31.73 20.24
N SER A 129 -0.64 32.31 21.40
CA SER A 129 -1.58 32.35 22.53
C SER A 129 -2.80 33.24 22.25
N VAL A 130 -2.68 34.31 21.46
CA VAL A 130 -3.82 35.16 21.09
C VAL A 130 -4.69 34.51 20.01
N ILE A 131 -4.08 33.76 19.07
CA ILE A 131 -4.81 32.94 18.09
C ILE A 131 -5.49 31.75 18.80
N GLN A 132 -4.83 31.13 19.78
CA GLN A 132 -5.39 30.06 20.61
C GLN A 132 -6.47 30.58 21.59
N ALA A 133 -6.37 31.82 22.05
CA ALA A 133 -7.42 32.48 22.82
C ALA A 133 -8.61 32.90 21.94
N ARG A 134 -8.37 33.33 20.70
CA ARG A 134 -9.44 33.61 19.72
C ARG A 134 -10.14 32.35 19.25
N SER A 135 -9.44 31.23 19.04
CA SER A 135 -10.09 29.95 18.74
C SER A 135 -10.90 29.44 19.93
N ARG A 136 -10.42 29.62 21.18
CA ARG A 136 -11.23 29.36 22.39
C ARG A 136 -12.45 30.30 22.51
N ALA A 137 -12.32 31.59 22.19
CA ALA A 137 -13.43 32.53 22.23
C ALA A 137 -14.50 32.21 21.16
N LEU A 138 -14.09 31.78 19.96
CA LEU A 138 -15.00 31.29 18.91
C LEU A 138 -15.58 29.91 19.23
N SER A 139 -14.89 29.05 20.00
CA SER A 139 -15.47 27.83 20.56
C SER A 139 -16.57 28.11 21.59
N MET A 140 -16.46 29.19 22.38
CA MET A 140 -17.47 29.55 23.38
C MET A 140 -18.79 30.01 22.75
N THR A 141 -18.75 30.68 21.59
CA THR A 141 -19.98 31.01 20.83
C THR A 141 -20.50 29.83 20.00
N GLY A 142 -19.64 28.90 19.58
CA GLY A 142 -20.06 27.64 18.95
C GLY A 142 -20.91 26.75 19.87
N SER A 143 -20.71 26.84 21.19
CA SER A 143 -21.51 26.12 22.19
C SER A 143 -23.00 26.52 22.22
N VAL A 144 -23.39 27.64 21.61
CA VAL A 144 -24.79 28.09 21.49
C VAL A 144 -25.47 27.52 20.24
N LEU A 145 -24.71 26.89 19.33
CA LEU A 145 -25.17 26.32 18.06
C LEU A 145 -25.06 24.80 17.96
N GLY A 146 -24.82 24.09 19.07
CA GLY A 146 -24.93 22.63 19.15
C GLY A 146 -23.86 21.80 18.42
N LEU A 147 -22.83 22.44 17.85
CA LEU A 147 -21.67 21.77 17.26
C LEU A 147 -20.78 21.16 18.35
N LYS A 148 -21.12 19.94 18.77
CA LYS A 148 -20.27 19.11 19.63
C LYS A 148 -18.90 18.93 18.98
N HIS A 149 -17.84 19.26 19.70
CA HIS A 149 -16.49 18.89 19.29
C HIS A 149 -16.35 17.36 19.46
N ASP A 150 -16.42 16.61 18.37
CA ASP A 150 -16.19 15.16 18.41
C ASP A 150 -14.75 14.88 18.83
N GLY A 151 -14.52 14.64 20.12
CA GLY A 151 -13.24 14.20 20.67
C GLY A 151 -12.79 12.82 20.14
N GLN A 152 -13.63 12.15 19.36
CA GLN A 152 -13.35 10.89 18.68
C GLN A 152 -12.95 11.08 17.20
N ARG A 153 -13.08 12.27 16.61
CA ARG A 153 -12.75 12.52 15.20
C ARG A 153 -11.22 12.49 14.98
N PRO A 154 -10.67 11.59 14.15
CA PRO A 154 -9.23 11.56 13.86
C PRO A 154 -8.71 12.86 13.24
N PRO A 155 -7.40 13.15 13.39
CA PRO A 155 -6.77 14.29 12.72
C PRO A 155 -6.81 14.16 11.19
N GLY A 156 -7.18 15.27 10.53
CA GLY A 156 -7.09 15.42 9.08
C GLY A 156 -5.70 15.90 8.64
N LEU A 157 -5.41 15.82 7.34
CA LEU A 157 -4.19 16.38 6.74
C LEU A 157 -4.50 17.63 5.92
N GLY A 158 -3.73 18.71 6.12
CA GLY A 158 -3.89 19.93 5.35
C GLY A 158 -3.45 19.74 3.90
N ASN A 159 -4.31 20.13 2.95
CA ASN A 159 -3.96 20.08 1.53
C ASN A 159 -3.14 21.33 1.16
N ARG A 160 -1.90 21.11 0.71
CA ARG A 160 -1.04 22.16 0.14
C ARG A 160 -0.80 21.83 -1.33
N ASP A 161 -1.44 22.58 -2.22
CA ASP A 161 -1.20 22.49 -3.66
C ASP A 161 -1.43 21.05 -4.20
N ASN A 162 -2.71 20.64 -4.31
CA ASN A 162 -3.12 19.36 -4.89
C ASN A 162 -2.49 18.09 -4.25
N SER A 163 -2.08 18.16 -2.99
CA SER A 163 -1.40 17.10 -2.25
C SER A 163 -2.28 15.92 -1.78
N CYS A 164 -3.53 15.80 -2.23
CA CYS A 164 -4.45 14.75 -1.78
C CYS A 164 -3.97 13.33 -2.11
N TYR A 165 -3.18 13.16 -3.17
CA TYR A 165 -2.49 11.90 -3.49
C TYR A 165 -1.50 11.50 -2.38
N GLN A 166 -0.83 12.47 -1.75
CA GLN A 166 0.08 12.21 -0.63
C GLN A 166 -0.70 11.92 0.64
N ASN A 167 -1.68 12.80 0.94
CA ASN A 167 -2.47 12.72 2.16
C ASN A 167 -3.24 11.39 2.26
N SER A 168 -3.79 10.89 1.14
CA SER A 168 -4.52 9.63 1.12
C SER A 168 -3.61 8.41 1.38
N ILE A 169 -2.41 8.37 0.79
CA ILE A 169 -1.42 7.30 1.02
C ILE A 169 -0.86 7.35 2.45
N LEU A 170 -0.54 8.53 2.97
CA LEU A 170 -0.05 8.71 4.34
C LEU A 170 -1.07 8.24 5.38
N GLN A 171 -2.36 8.53 5.16
CA GLN A 171 -3.44 8.01 6.00
C GLN A 171 -3.60 6.49 5.84
N GLY A 172 -3.46 5.95 4.62
CA GLY A 172 -3.51 4.50 4.36
C GLY A 172 -2.39 3.74 5.08
N LEU A 173 -1.15 4.20 4.95
CA LEU A 173 0.02 3.65 5.67
C LEU A 173 -0.11 3.79 7.19
N ALA A 174 -0.73 4.88 7.68
CA ALA A 174 -1.00 5.07 9.11
C ALA A 174 -2.01 4.07 9.70
N ALA A 175 -2.70 3.28 8.88
CA ALA A 175 -3.60 2.21 9.32
C ALA A 175 -2.91 0.86 9.56
N LEU A 176 -1.64 0.71 9.14
CA LEU A 176 -0.88 -0.53 9.24
C LEU A 176 -0.01 -0.52 10.50
N GLY A 177 -0.33 -1.38 11.47
CA GLY A 177 0.41 -1.48 12.73
C GLY A 177 1.84 -1.96 12.50
N SER A 178 2.02 -3.02 11.72
CA SER A 178 3.35 -3.59 11.45
C SER A 178 4.30 -2.60 10.74
N PHE A 179 3.76 -1.68 9.95
CA PHE A 179 4.56 -0.65 9.28
C PHE A 179 5.09 0.41 10.27
N ILE A 180 4.33 0.72 11.32
CA ILE A 180 4.77 1.62 12.41
C ILE A 180 5.90 0.97 13.23
N ASP A 181 5.80 -0.34 13.49
CA ASP A 181 6.84 -1.12 14.17
C ASP A 181 8.11 -1.21 13.32
N TYR A 182 7.98 -1.46 12.02
CA TYR A 182 9.09 -1.42 11.06
C TYR A 182 9.80 -0.05 11.04
N LEU A 183 9.06 1.04 10.88
CA LEU A 183 9.64 2.39 10.93
C LEU A 183 10.30 2.67 12.29
N SER A 184 9.75 2.16 13.40
CA SER A 184 10.36 2.25 14.72
C SER A 184 11.66 1.45 14.83
N ALA A 185 11.75 0.27 14.19
CA ALA A 185 12.98 -0.51 14.09
C ALA A 185 14.03 0.18 13.20
N CYS A 186 13.64 0.75 12.06
CA CYS A 186 14.52 1.54 11.20
C CYS A 186 15.12 2.73 11.95
N VAL A 187 14.30 3.50 12.67
CA VAL A 187 14.75 4.66 13.46
C VAL A 187 15.64 4.24 14.65
N ARG A 188 15.50 3.02 15.17
CA ARG A 188 16.42 2.45 16.18
C ARG A 188 17.74 1.96 15.60
N ALA A 189 17.75 1.52 14.34
CA ALA A 189 18.97 1.08 13.64
C ALA A 189 19.79 2.26 13.10
N THR A 190 19.13 3.35 12.70
CA THR A 190 19.78 4.59 12.27
C THR A 190 20.26 5.39 13.48
N ASP A 191 21.57 5.40 13.71
CA ASP A 191 22.21 6.10 14.82
C ASP A 191 21.88 7.61 14.85
N ALA A 192 21.83 8.21 16.04
CA ALA A 192 21.12 9.48 16.29
C ALA A 192 21.75 10.75 15.66
N GLN A 193 22.81 10.60 14.87
CA GLN A 193 23.61 11.70 14.32
C GLN A 193 23.05 12.28 13.00
N SER A 194 22.18 11.55 12.29
CA SER A 194 21.55 11.96 11.02
C SER A 194 20.15 12.57 11.22
N LEU A 195 20.01 13.49 12.18
CA LEU A 195 18.72 13.98 12.68
C LEU A 195 17.74 14.54 11.61
N ASP A 196 18.23 15.24 10.59
CA ASP A 196 17.45 16.22 9.82
C ASP A 196 17.07 15.81 8.38
N LYS A 197 17.38 14.57 7.95
CA LYS A 197 17.16 14.11 6.56
C LYS A 197 16.62 12.68 6.42
N ASP A 198 16.21 12.05 7.51
CA ASP A 198 15.66 10.69 7.48
C ASP A 198 14.15 10.68 7.24
N VAL A 199 13.75 10.18 6.07
CA VAL A 199 12.35 10.01 5.66
C VAL A 199 11.61 9.05 6.59
N ALA A 200 12.25 7.97 7.04
CA ALA A 200 11.64 6.99 7.93
C ALA A 200 11.27 7.61 9.29
N ARG A 201 12.17 8.44 9.84
CA ARG A 201 11.93 9.17 11.09
C ARG A 201 10.80 10.19 10.96
N THR A 202 10.79 10.98 9.89
CA THR A 202 9.73 11.99 9.66
C THR A 202 8.37 11.34 9.43
N LEU A 203 8.31 10.26 8.65
CA LEU A 203 7.10 9.49 8.40
C LEU A 203 6.56 8.85 9.69
N ARG A 204 7.44 8.24 10.50
CA ARG A 204 7.09 7.66 11.80
C ARG A 204 6.44 8.69 12.72
N THR A 205 7.03 9.87 12.87
CA THR A 205 6.47 10.93 13.70
C THR A 205 5.09 11.36 13.19
N LEU A 206 4.94 11.58 11.89
CA LEU A 206 3.65 11.95 11.30
C LEU A 206 2.57 10.87 11.52
N ILE A 207 2.91 9.59 11.36
CA ILE A 207 1.95 8.49 11.57
C ILE A 207 1.56 8.38 13.05
N LEU A 208 2.51 8.58 13.98
CA LEU A 208 2.20 8.62 15.41
C LEU A 208 1.30 9.82 15.75
N ASP A 209 1.60 11.02 15.25
CA ASP A 209 0.77 12.21 15.44
C ASP A 209 -0.64 12.04 14.84
N LEU A 210 -0.76 11.29 13.74
CA LEU A 210 -2.03 10.94 13.08
C LEU A 210 -2.85 9.88 13.81
N ASN A 211 -2.22 9.08 14.68
CA ASN A 211 -2.87 8.04 15.48
C ASN A 211 -2.98 8.43 16.97
N ASP A 212 -2.41 9.57 17.37
CA ASP A 212 -2.55 10.13 18.71
C ASP A 212 -3.90 10.84 18.88
N VAL A 213 -4.65 10.35 19.86
CA VAL A 213 -5.96 10.85 20.29
C VAL A 213 -5.89 12.29 20.80
N SER A 214 -4.73 12.75 21.29
CA SER A 214 -4.53 14.15 21.67
C SER A 214 -4.66 15.12 20.48
N ASN A 215 -4.54 14.62 19.24
CA ASN A 215 -4.66 15.38 18.00
C ASN A 215 -6.05 15.28 17.34
N ASN A 216 -7.00 14.59 17.96
CA ASN A 216 -8.37 14.50 17.43
C ASN A 216 -9.00 15.88 17.17
N GLY A 217 -9.70 15.99 16.04
CA GLY A 217 -10.29 17.23 15.53
C GLY A 217 -9.31 18.27 14.97
N LYS A 218 -7.99 18.06 15.04
CA LYS A 218 -6.98 18.97 14.46
C LYS A 218 -6.73 18.66 12.99
N THR A 219 -6.14 19.63 12.28
CA THR A 219 -5.55 19.42 10.95
C THR A 219 -4.03 19.49 11.06
N ILE A 220 -3.35 18.41 10.72
CA ILE A 220 -1.89 18.28 10.72
C ILE A 220 -1.37 18.63 9.33
N TRP A 221 -0.21 19.27 9.22
CA TRP A 221 0.39 19.62 7.93
C TRP A 221 1.56 18.68 7.61
N THR A 222 1.61 18.17 6.38
CA THR A 222 2.68 17.28 5.95
C THR A 222 4.05 17.99 5.94
N PRO A 223 5.09 17.40 6.56
CA PRO A 223 6.46 17.94 6.50
C PRO A 223 6.99 18.01 5.06
N SER A 224 7.78 19.04 4.75
CA SER A 224 8.34 19.25 3.40
C SER A 224 9.24 18.11 2.92
N LEU A 225 9.87 17.35 3.81
CA LEU A 225 10.68 16.18 3.45
C LEU A 225 9.85 15.06 2.80
N LEU A 226 8.59 14.88 3.22
CA LEU A 226 7.67 13.91 2.63
C LEU A 226 7.05 14.41 1.31
N LYS A 227 7.30 15.67 0.93
CA LYS A 227 6.79 16.30 -0.31
C LYS A 227 7.82 16.17 -1.43
N SER A 228 8.26 14.93 -1.74
CA SER A 228 9.35 14.63 -2.67
C SER A 228 8.98 14.74 -4.17
N MET A 229 7.78 15.24 -4.51
CA MET A 229 7.27 15.41 -5.88
C MET A 229 6.70 16.81 -6.10
N SER A 230 6.57 17.22 -7.37
CA SER A 230 6.09 18.57 -7.72
C SER A 230 4.67 18.82 -7.20
N THR A 231 4.46 20.04 -6.72
CA THR A 231 3.24 20.43 -5.99
C THR A 231 2.26 21.21 -6.88
N TRP A 232 2.68 21.58 -8.08
CA TRP A 232 1.90 22.40 -9.01
C TRP A 232 1.06 21.56 -9.97
N THR A 233 1.32 20.25 -10.03
CA THR A 233 0.64 19.25 -10.86
C THR A 233 0.03 18.18 -9.95
N GLN A 234 -1.13 17.64 -10.34
CA GLN A 234 -1.62 16.39 -9.73
C GLN A 234 -0.67 15.25 -10.12
N GLN A 235 -0.50 14.28 -9.22
CA GLN A 235 0.42 13.15 -9.37
C GLN A 235 -0.30 11.86 -9.02
N ASP A 236 0.27 10.73 -9.42
CA ASP A 236 -0.25 9.42 -9.06
C ASP A 236 0.08 9.08 -7.60
N ALA A 237 -0.91 8.54 -6.88
CA ALA A 237 -0.76 8.11 -5.51
C ALA A 237 0.08 6.82 -5.38
N GLN A 238 0.05 5.93 -6.39
CA GLN A 238 0.87 4.72 -6.43
C GLN A 238 2.34 5.03 -6.75
N GLU A 239 2.61 6.03 -7.59
CA GLU A 239 3.97 6.55 -7.81
C GLU A 239 4.54 7.11 -6.50
N TYR A 240 3.75 7.92 -5.79
CA TYR A 240 4.13 8.45 -4.49
C TYR A 240 4.41 7.36 -3.45
N TYR A 241 3.56 6.33 -3.38
CA TYR A 241 3.76 5.17 -2.51
C TYR A 241 5.09 4.48 -2.79
N SER A 242 5.35 4.15 -4.06
CA SER A 242 6.57 3.43 -4.47
C SER A 242 7.82 4.24 -4.16
N LYS A 243 7.81 5.53 -4.54
CA LYS A 243 8.89 6.48 -4.25
C LYS A 243 9.15 6.64 -2.76
N MET A 244 8.11 6.67 -1.93
CA MET A 244 8.26 6.76 -0.47
C MET A 244 8.97 5.54 0.11
N LEU A 245 8.64 4.33 -0.35
CA LEU A 245 9.33 3.11 0.07
C LEU A 245 10.77 3.10 -0.43
N ASP A 246 11.04 3.46 -1.69
CA ASP A 246 12.40 3.58 -2.22
C ASP A 246 13.23 4.61 -1.44
N ASP A 247 12.62 5.72 -1.02
CA ASP A 247 13.25 6.76 -0.20
C ASP A 247 13.62 6.23 1.20
N ILE A 248 12.77 5.39 1.80
CA ILE A 248 13.01 4.72 3.09
C ILE A 248 14.11 3.66 2.96
N ASP A 249 13.99 2.73 2.02
CA ASP A 249 14.91 1.61 1.82
C ASP A 249 16.32 2.13 1.46
N ARG A 250 16.40 3.23 0.69
CA ARG A 250 17.66 3.94 0.41
C ARG A 250 18.21 4.69 1.62
N GLY A 251 17.36 5.18 2.53
CA GLY A 251 17.75 5.75 3.81
C GLY A 251 18.36 4.69 4.74
N VAL A 252 17.66 3.58 4.94
CA VAL A 252 18.09 2.42 5.75
C VAL A 252 19.38 1.81 5.19
N SER A 253 19.44 1.57 3.87
CA SER A 253 20.65 1.06 3.21
C SER A 253 21.86 1.97 3.35
N ARG A 254 21.66 3.29 3.40
CA ARG A 254 22.74 4.26 3.66
C ARG A 254 23.20 4.19 5.11
N ALA A 255 22.27 4.22 6.06
CA ALA A 255 22.58 4.14 7.49
C ALA A 255 23.40 2.88 7.81
N ILE A 256 22.99 1.72 7.30
CA ILE A 256 23.72 0.45 7.50
C ILE A 256 25.13 0.51 6.90
N LYS A 257 25.29 1.05 5.68
CA LYS A 257 26.62 1.22 5.06
C LYS A 257 27.51 2.17 5.85
N GLU A 258 26.96 3.21 6.48
CA GLU A 258 27.69 4.13 7.35
C GLU A 258 28.09 3.44 8.67
N THR A 259 27.18 2.70 9.32
CA THR A 259 27.47 1.92 10.53
C THR A 259 28.52 0.83 10.29
N CYS A 260 28.42 0.06 9.20
CA CYS A 260 29.42 -0.97 8.85
C CYS A 260 30.81 -0.37 8.59
N ARG A 261 30.90 0.80 7.95
CA ARG A 261 32.17 1.52 7.76
C ARG A 261 32.82 1.94 9.08
N HIS A 262 32.02 2.30 10.08
CA HIS A 262 32.52 2.62 11.42
C HIS A 262 32.88 1.37 12.26
N ALA A 263 32.42 0.18 11.88
CA ALA A 263 32.69 -1.08 12.60
C ALA A 263 34.06 -1.73 12.28
N GLY A 264 34.91 -1.09 11.46
CA GLY A 264 36.31 -1.52 11.27
C GLY A 264 36.51 -2.79 10.44
N LEU A 265 35.47 -3.31 9.79
CA LEU A 265 35.53 -4.44 8.87
C LEU A 265 35.16 -3.98 7.45
N GLU A 266 36.17 -3.87 6.58
CA GLU A 266 35.96 -3.76 5.13
C GLU A 266 35.50 -5.11 4.57
N ALA A 267 34.25 -5.46 4.84
CA ALA A 267 33.51 -6.39 3.99
C ALA A 267 32.96 -5.59 2.80
N ASP A 268 33.38 -5.95 1.59
CA ASP A 268 32.88 -5.33 0.37
C ASP A 268 31.42 -5.71 0.14
N CYS A 269 30.47 -4.91 0.67
CA CYS A 269 29.04 -5.03 0.38
C CYS A 269 28.69 -4.52 -1.03
N GLY A 270 29.61 -4.71 -1.98
CA GLY A 270 29.49 -4.37 -3.38
C GLY A 270 29.17 -5.60 -4.20
N LYS A 271 27.93 -5.67 -4.69
CA LYS A 271 27.51 -6.45 -5.87
C LYS A 271 27.47 -7.98 -5.67
N ASP A 272 26.36 -8.45 -5.09
CA ASP A 272 25.90 -9.83 -5.28
C ASP A 272 24.72 -9.82 -6.28
N GLU A 273 25.09 -9.74 -7.55
CA GLU A 273 24.23 -10.09 -8.68
C GLU A 273 24.72 -11.45 -9.20
N SER A 274 23.78 -12.37 -9.44
CA SER A 274 23.91 -13.71 -10.04
C SER A 274 24.25 -14.92 -9.15
N VAL A 275 23.21 -15.76 -8.98
CA VAL A 275 23.25 -17.22 -9.21
C VAL A 275 24.39 -18.03 -8.53
N ALA A 276 24.22 -18.35 -7.24
CA ALA A 276 24.41 -19.70 -6.68
C ALA A 276 24.31 -19.71 -5.14
N SER A 277 23.10 -19.84 -4.60
CA SER A 277 22.91 -20.35 -3.24
C SER A 277 21.90 -21.49 -3.25
N GLN A 278 22.37 -22.64 -3.73
CA GLN A 278 21.79 -23.92 -3.31
C GLN A 278 22.17 -24.11 -1.85
N HIS A 279 21.25 -23.85 -0.93
CA HIS A 279 21.03 -24.63 0.31
C HIS A 279 19.85 -24.01 1.06
N SER A 280 18.72 -24.70 1.00
CA SER A 280 17.60 -24.50 1.90
C SER A 280 17.94 -25.10 3.26
N ASP A 281 18.29 -24.26 4.23
CA ASP A 281 18.27 -24.63 5.65
C ASP A 281 16.82 -24.66 6.16
N ASP A 282 15.99 -25.48 5.52
CA ASP A 282 14.73 -25.96 6.06
C ASP A 282 14.95 -27.38 6.58
N SER A 283 15.20 -27.47 7.87
CA SER A 283 15.27 -28.73 8.61
C SER A 283 14.91 -28.41 10.05
N GLY A 284 13.66 -28.69 10.40
CA GLY A 284 13.13 -28.51 11.75
C GLY A 284 13.84 -29.40 12.77
N TYR A 285 14.95 -28.93 13.31
CA TYR A 285 15.56 -29.43 14.55
C TYR A 285 15.76 -28.30 15.55
N GLN A 286 15.61 -28.64 16.82
CA GLN A 286 15.47 -27.70 17.92
C GLN A 286 16.68 -26.78 18.10
N SER A 287 16.40 -25.53 18.48
CA SER A 287 17.38 -24.47 18.74
C SER A 287 18.50 -24.91 19.69
N LEU A 288 19.75 -24.87 19.21
CA LEU A 288 20.93 -24.71 20.07
C LEU A 288 21.87 -23.64 19.50
N SER A 289 22.39 -22.81 20.40
CA SER A 289 22.93 -21.49 20.12
C SER A 289 24.37 -21.48 19.61
N SER A 290 24.59 -20.98 18.38
CA SER A 290 25.87 -20.44 17.88
C SER A 290 25.59 -19.70 16.57
N THR A 291 25.51 -18.37 16.48
CA THR A 291 26.42 -17.34 17.02
C THR A 291 25.65 -16.06 17.39
N THR A 292 25.95 -15.46 18.54
CA THR A 292 25.09 -14.42 19.13
C THR A 292 25.24 -13.02 18.51
N ASP A 293 26.31 -12.74 17.77
CA ASP A 293 26.66 -11.38 17.33
C ASP A 293 26.27 -11.02 15.88
N LEU A 294 26.02 -11.99 14.99
CA LEU A 294 25.67 -11.71 13.58
C LEU A 294 24.17 -11.45 13.34
N SER A 295 23.30 -11.80 14.30
CA SER A 295 21.85 -11.52 14.19
C SER A 295 21.51 -10.04 14.48
N ALA A 296 22.39 -9.32 15.19
CA ALA A 296 22.17 -7.93 15.59
C ALA A 296 22.30 -6.90 14.45
N MET A 297 22.85 -7.29 13.30
CA MET A 297 23.09 -6.40 12.14
C MET A 297 22.15 -6.65 10.95
N LYS A 298 21.22 -7.61 11.02
CA LYS A 298 20.23 -7.77 9.94
C LYS A 298 19.27 -6.57 9.95
N PRO A 299 19.05 -5.87 8.82
CA PRO A 299 18.04 -4.82 8.74
C PRO A 299 16.67 -5.37 9.17
N PRO A 300 15.82 -4.54 9.82
CA PRO A 300 14.41 -4.89 9.94
C PRO A 300 13.85 -5.10 8.53
N ARG A 301 13.12 -6.18 8.31
CA ARG A 301 12.51 -6.47 7.01
C ARG A 301 11.30 -5.57 6.79
N ASN A 302 11.13 -5.04 5.59
CA ASN A 302 9.97 -4.24 5.24
C ASN A 302 8.70 -5.15 5.29
N PRO A 303 7.67 -4.83 6.09
CA PRO A 303 6.48 -5.67 6.23
C PRO A 303 5.60 -5.67 4.99
N LEU A 304 5.78 -4.69 4.08
CA LEU A 304 5.11 -4.62 2.77
C LEU A 304 5.80 -5.48 1.70
N GLU A 305 7.04 -5.93 1.95
CA GLU A 305 7.84 -6.72 1.01
C GLU A 305 7.41 -8.19 1.02
N GLY A 306 6.87 -8.68 -0.09
CA GLY A 306 6.66 -10.10 -0.39
C GLY A 306 7.66 -10.64 -1.42
N LEU A 307 7.53 -11.91 -1.79
CA LEU A 307 8.21 -12.51 -2.95
C LEU A 307 7.17 -13.17 -3.87
N LEU A 308 7.29 -12.90 -5.17
CA LEU A 308 6.64 -13.66 -6.23
C LEU A 308 7.59 -14.77 -6.72
N ALA A 309 7.06 -15.93 -7.07
CA ALA A 309 7.76 -16.92 -7.89
C ALA A 309 7.25 -16.82 -9.33
N GLN A 310 8.18 -16.65 -10.27
CA GLN A 310 7.92 -16.75 -11.71
C GLN A 310 8.48 -18.06 -12.25
N ARG A 311 7.62 -18.88 -12.86
CA ARG A 311 8.01 -20.06 -13.63
C ARG A 311 7.90 -19.74 -15.13
N VAL A 312 8.94 -20.08 -15.89
CA VAL A 312 8.91 -20.06 -17.36
C VAL A 312 9.34 -21.44 -17.87
N ALA A 313 8.50 -22.10 -18.65
CA ALA A 313 8.71 -23.49 -19.07
C ALA A 313 8.36 -23.71 -20.56
N CYS A 314 9.13 -24.52 -21.27
CA CYS A 314 8.88 -24.84 -22.67
C CYS A 314 7.86 -25.98 -22.81
N VAL A 315 6.74 -25.72 -23.49
CA VAL A 315 5.65 -26.69 -23.69
C VAL A 315 6.10 -27.92 -24.51
N GLN A 316 7.08 -27.76 -25.41
CA GLN A 316 7.55 -28.84 -26.29
C GLN A 316 8.54 -29.82 -25.64
N CYS A 317 9.33 -29.38 -24.65
CA CYS A 317 10.41 -30.18 -24.07
C CYS A 317 10.47 -30.18 -22.54
N GLY A 318 9.54 -29.51 -21.85
CA GLY A 318 9.49 -29.43 -20.39
C GLY A 318 10.57 -28.55 -19.75
N HIS A 319 11.53 -28.03 -20.51
CA HIS A 319 12.66 -27.28 -19.94
C HIS A 319 12.22 -25.96 -19.28
N SER A 320 12.67 -25.76 -18.05
CA SER A 320 12.54 -24.53 -17.26
C SER A 320 13.84 -24.25 -16.51
N GLU A 321 14.19 -22.98 -16.33
CA GLU A 321 15.37 -22.52 -15.57
C GLU A 321 15.12 -22.51 -14.04
N GLY A 322 14.01 -23.11 -13.58
CA GLY A 322 13.57 -23.08 -12.18
C GLY A 322 12.56 -21.97 -11.89
N LEU A 323 12.44 -21.59 -10.61
CA LEU A 323 11.60 -20.50 -10.14
C LEU A 323 12.45 -19.25 -9.91
N SER A 324 12.16 -18.17 -10.62
CA SER A 324 12.76 -16.86 -10.35
C SER A 324 11.99 -16.17 -9.22
N MET A 325 12.68 -15.79 -8.14
CA MET A 325 12.08 -15.09 -7.00
C MET A 325 12.21 -13.58 -7.17
N ILE A 326 11.08 -12.87 -7.21
CA ILE A 326 11.01 -11.43 -7.49
C ILE A 326 10.38 -10.72 -6.28
N PRO A 327 11.07 -9.77 -5.62
CA PRO A 327 10.49 -9.00 -4.53
C PRO A 327 9.41 -8.04 -5.02
N PHE A 328 8.35 -7.85 -4.22
CA PHE A 328 7.28 -6.91 -4.51
C PHE A 328 6.80 -6.19 -3.25
N ASN A 329 6.47 -4.90 -3.38
CA ASN A 329 5.91 -4.08 -2.30
C ASN A 329 4.42 -3.72 -2.54
N CYS A 330 3.85 -4.10 -3.69
CA CYS A 330 2.45 -3.86 -4.05
C CYS A 330 2.05 -4.79 -5.21
N LEU A 331 0.90 -5.46 -5.12
CA LEU A 331 0.31 -6.19 -6.24
C LEU A 331 -0.49 -5.22 -7.11
N THR A 332 -0.07 -5.02 -8.37
CA THR A 332 -0.85 -4.21 -9.32
C THR A 332 -1.72 -5.11 -10.19
N LEU A 333 -3.04 -5.00 -10.03
CA LEU A 333 -4.05 -5.79 -10.71
C LEU A 333 -4.69 -5.00 -11.86
N SER A 334 -4.81 -5.61 -13.03
CA SER A 334 -5.39 -5.00 -14.23
C SER A 334 -6.86 -5.37 -14.40
N LEU A 335 -7.72 -4.38 -14.67
CA LEU A 335 -9.15 -4.60 -14.85
C LEU A 335 -9.55 -5.09 -16.24
N GLY A 336 -8.73 -4.87 -17.28
CA GLY A 336 -9.15 -5.12 -18.66
C GLY A 336 -10.23 -4.13 -19.14
N LEU A 337 -10.92 -4.49 -20.22
CA LEU A 337 -12.05 -3.74 -20.82
C LEU A 337 -13.24 -4.66 -21.14
N ASP A 338 -13.15 -5.92 -20.72
CA ASP A 338 -14.09 -7.01 -20.96
C ASP A 338 -15.37 -6.87 -20.13
N ASN A 339 -15.24 -6.50 -18.85
CA ASN A 339 -16.34 -6.43 -17.90
C ASN A 339 -16.47 -5.03 -17.27
N ASN A 340 -17.68 -4.67 -16.83
CA ASN A 340 -17.98 -3.41 -16.12
C ASN A 340 -18.05 -3.60 -14.59
N ARG A 341 -17.87 -4.83 -14.11
CA ARG A 341 -17.77 -5.22 -12.71
C ARG A 341 -16.75 -6.36 -12.60
N HIS A 342 -15.95 -6.34 -11.54
CA HIS A 342 -14.95 -7.36 -11.23
C HIS A 342 -15.01 -7.72 -9.75
N ASP A 343 -14.49 -8.90 -9.40
CA ASP A 343 -14.15 -9.24 -8.02
C ASP A 343 -12.63 -9.20 -7.79
N LEU A 344 -12.20 -8.99 -6.55
CA LEU A 344 -10.78 -9.03 -6.19
C LEU A 344 -10.20 -10.42 -6.44
N TYR A 345 -10.94 -11.48 -6.11
CA TYR A 345 -10.56 -12.88 -6.31
C TYR A 345 -10.34 -13.20 -7.79
N GLU A 346 -11.30 -12.84 -8.65
CA GLU A 346 -11.21 -12.95 -10.12
C GLU A 346 -9.96 -12.24 -10.67
N ARG A 347 -9.59 -11.08 -10.10
CA ARG A 347 -8.41 -10.32 -10.52
C ARG A 347 -7.10 -10.90 -10.00
N LEU A 348 -7.10 -11.58 -8.85
CA LEU A 348 -5.95 -12.37 -8.36
C LEU A 348 -5.74 -13.64 -9.21
N ASP A 349 -6.81 -14.33 -9.60
CA ASP A 349 -6.77 -15.43 -10.57
C ASP A 349 -6.23 -14.95 -11.93
N SER A 350 -6.76 -13.84 -12.45
CA SER A 350 -6.27 -13.25 -13.71
C SER A 350 -4.80 -12.82 -13.64
N TYR A 351 -4.29 -12.39 -12.49
CA TYR A 351 -2.89 -12.00 -12.28
C TYR A 351 -1.94 -13.21 -12.24
N SER A 352 -2.45 -14.36 -11.78
CA SER A 352 -1.67 -15.57 -11.53
C SER A 352 -1.92 -16.70 -12.54
N ASN A 353 -2.66 -16.41 -13.61
CA ASN A 353 -2.96 -17.31 -14.71
C ASN A 353 -1.70 -17.74 -15.49
N VAL A 354 -1.77 -18.88 -16.17
CA VAL A 354 -0.70 -19.40 -17.03
C VAL A 354 -0.79 -18.72 -18.40
N GLU A 355 0.14 -17.81 -18.68
CA GLU A 355 0.26 -17.11 -19.96
C GLU A 355 1.04 -17.98 -20.98
N THR A 356 0.52 -18.15 -22.20
CA THR A 356 1.25 -18.79 -23.31
C THR A 356 1.93 -17.75 -24.19
N ILE A 357 3.26 -17.84 -24.34
CA ILE A 357 4.08 -16.91 -25.13
C ILE A 357 4.65 -17.67 -26.33
N GLU A 358 4.26 -17.26 -27.53
CA GLU A 358 4.74 -17.84 -28.79
C GLU A 358 6.07 -17.22 -29.24
N GLY A 359 6.82 -17.94 -30.09
CA GLY A 359 8.02 -17.40 -30.75
C GLY A 359 9.28 -17.32 -29.88
N VAL A 360 9.26 -17.79 -28.63
CA VAL A 360 10.39 -17.67 -27.70
C VAL A 360 11.46 -18.72 -27.98
N GLU A 361 12.73 -18.32 -28.04
CA GLU A 361 13.84 -19.25 -28.25
C GLU A 361 14.01 -20.23 -27.08
N CYS A 362 14.18 -21.51 -27.39
CA CYS A 362 14.35 -22.58 -26.41
C CYS A 362 15.72 -23.28 -26.61
N PRO A 363 16.62 -23.24 -25.61
CA PRO A 363 17.96 -23.81 -25.74
C PRO A 363 17.91 -25.34 -25.81
N LYS A 364 17.13 -26.02 -24.94
CA LYS A 364 16.97 -27.49 -24.99
C LYS A 364 16.39 -27.98 -26.33
N CYS A 365 15.36 -27.32 -26.88
CA CYS A 365 14.87 -27.64 -28.22
C CYS A 365 15.92 -27.41 -29.33
N THR A 366 16.78 -26.40 -29.16
CA THR A 366 17.88 -26.11 -30.10
C THR A 366 18.96 -27.20 -30.05
N LEU A 367 19.37 -27.64 -28.85
CA LEU A 367 20.30 -28.78 -28.69
C LEU A 367 19.70 -30.08 -29.22
N LEU A 368 18.43 -30.39 -28.93
CA LEU A 368 17.74 -31.58 -29.47
C LEU A 368 17.64 -31.56 -31.01
N LYS A 369 17.45 -30.39 -31.63
CA LYS A 369 17.51 -30.23 -33.10
C LYS A 369 18.93 -30.43 -33.61
N ALA A 370 19.94 -29.86 -32.94
CA ALA A 370 21.35 -30.02 -33.30
C ALA A 370 21.78 -31.50 -33.23
N GLN A 371 21.47 -32.21 -32.14
CA GLN A 371 21.70 -33.64 -31.96
C GLN A 371 21.12 -34.43 -33.14
N ARG A 372 19.81 -34.29 -33.41
CA ARG A 372 19.11 -34.99 -34.52
C ARG A 372 19.74 -34.73 -35.89
N LEU A 373 20.23 -33.51 -36.14
CA LEU A 373 20.89 -33.15 -37.40
C LEU A 373 22.31 -33.72 -37.49
N LEU A 374 23.08 -33.61 -36.41
CA LEU A 374 24.44 -34.14 -36.31
C LEU A 374 24.46 -35.68 -36.40
N THR A 375 23.56 -36.39 -35.71
CA THR A 375 23.43 -37.85 -35.81
C THR A 375 23.17 -38.28 -37.25
N LYS A 376 22.25 -37.60 -37.96
CA LYS A 376 21.94 -37.89 -39.38
C LYS A 376 23.10 -37.56 -40.31
N LEU A 377 23.85 -36.49 -40.05
CA LEU A 377 25.04 -36.12 -40.81
C LEU A 377 26.15 -37.16 -40.63
N VAL A 378 26.44 -37.53 -39.38
CA VAL A 378 27.47 -38.51 -39.00
C VAL A 378 27.15 -39.90 -39.55
N GLY A 379 25.87 -40.31 -39.56
CA GLY A 379 25.42 -41.56 -40.21
C GLY A 379 25.67 -41.53 -41.72
N LYS A 380 25.14 -40.53 -42.42
CA LYS A 380 25.32 -40.40 -43.88
C LYS A 380 26.79 -40.32 -44.32
N MET A 381 27.65 -39.68 -43.53
CA MET A 381 29.08 -39.60 -43.83
C MET A 381 29.81 -40.94 -43.63
N GLN A 382 29.35 -41.78 -42.69
CA GLN A 382 29.86 -43.16 -42.52
C GLN A 382 29.40 -44.05 -43.67
N ASP A 383 28.10 -44.04 -44.00
CA ASP A 383 27.54 -44.81 -45.12
C ASP A 383 28.16 -44.42 -46.47
N GLY A 384 28.52 -43.13 -46.63
CA GLY A 384 29.20 -42.58 -47.81
C GLY A 384 30.72 -42.84 -47.88
N GLY A 385 31.31 -43.55 -46.92
CA GLY A 385 32.74 -43.89 -46.93
C GLY A 385 33.70 -42.71 -46.71
N SER A 386 33.29 -41.68 -45.97
CA SER A 386 34.12 -40.48 -45.69
C SER A 386 35.36 -40.82 -44.86
N THR A 387 36.44 -40.04 -44.99
CA THR A 387 37.67 -40.28 -44.22
C THR A 387 37.45 -40.01 -42.71
N PRO A 388 38.18 -40.70 -41.81
CA PRO A 388 38.01 -40.52 -40.37
C PRO A 388 38.30 -39.08 -39.90
N GLU A 389 39.17 -38.36 -40.61
CA GLU A 389 39.49 -36.94 -40.35
C GLU A 389 38.30 -36.02 -40.64
N GLN A 390 37.57 -36.26 -41.72
CA GLN A 390 36.34 -35.50 -42.06
C GLN A 390 35.20 -35.79 -41.05
N LEU A 391 35.18 -36.99 -40.48
CA LEU A 391 34.22 -37.40 -39.44
C LEU A 391 34.58 -36.89 -38.04
N ALA A 392 35.81 -36.46 -37.79
CA ALA A 392 36.28 -36.09 -36.45
C ALA A 392 35.54 -34.88 -35.85
N GLU A 393 35.40 -33.79 -36.61
CA GLU A 393 34.74 -32.57 -36.14
C GLU A 393 33.21 -32.74 -35.97
N PRO A 394 32.45 -33.34 -36.91
CA PRO A 394 31.03 -33.65 -36.69
C PRO A 394 30.78 -34.57 -35.49
N ARG A 395 31.64 -35.58 -35.26
CA ARG A 395 31.56 -36.45 -34.08
C ARG A 395 31.87 -35.69 -32.78
N ARG A 396 32.91 -34.85 -32.77
CA ARG A 396 33.24 -34.00 -31.61
C ARG A 396 32.07 -33.08 -31.23
N ARG A 397 31.42 -32.47 -32.22
CA ARG A 397 30.23 -31.62 -32.01
C ARG A 397 29.01 -32.41 -31.55
N LEU A 398 28.83 -33.64 -32.03
CA LEU A 398 27.77 -34.52 -31.55
C LEU A 398 27.95 -34.80 -30.04
N VAL A 399 29.14 -35.26 -29.64
CA VAL A 399 29.48 -35.56 -28.24
C VAL A 399 29.31 -34.31 -27.36
N ALA A 400 29.75 -33.13 -27.81
CA ALA A 400 29.56 -31.88 -27.09
C ALA A 400 28.08 -31.54 -26.83
N VAL A 401 27.20 -31.79 -27.81
CA VAL A 401 25.75 -31.59 -27.66
C VAL A 401 25.11 -32.67 -26.78
N GLU A 402 25.61 -33.90 -26.82
CA GLU A 402 25.16 -35.00 -25.96
C GLU A 402 25.52 -34.73 -24.49
N THR A 403 26.77 -34.35 -24.19
CA THR A 403 27.19 -33.95 -22.83
C THR A 403 26.39 -32.75 -22.31
N ALA A 404 26.16 -31.71 -23.12
CA ALA A 404 25.34 -30.56 -22.70
C ALA A 404 23.86 -30.94 -22.44
N LEU A 405 23.33 -31.97 -23.09
CA LEU A 405 21.99 -32.52 -22.83
C LEU A 405 21.95 -33.44 -21.60
N GLU A 406 23.06 -34.09 -21.25
CA GLU A 406 23.21 -34.95 -20.06
C GLU A 406 23.45 -34.13 -18.78
N GLU A 407 24.20 -33.04 -18.87
CA GLU A 407 24.49 -32.13 -17.75
C GLU A 407 23.42 -31.04 -17.56
N ASP A 408 22.41 -30.98 -18.45
CA ASP A 408 21.38 -29.92 -18.53
C ASP A 408 21.99 -28.48 -18.59
N ASP A 409 23.20 -28.32 -19.13
CA ASP A 409 23.83 -27.02 -19.39
C ASP A 409 23.32 -26.39 -20.69
N PHE A 410 22.36 -25.49 -20.53
CA PHE A 410 21.72 -24.74 -21.60
C PHE A 410 22.23 -23.31 -21.76
N SER A 411 23.38 -22.97 -21.18
CA SER A 411 23.91 -21.61 -21.24
C SER A 411 24.32 -21.18 -22.65
N ASP A 412 24.15 -19.88 -22.97
CA ASP A 412 24.53 -19.31 -24.27
C ASP A 412 26.01 -19.56 -24.62
N LYS A 413 26.88 -19.61 -23.60
CA LYS A 413 28.31 -19.93 -23.75
C LYS A 413 28.49 -21.36 -24.27
N THR A 414 27.84 -22.34 -23.64
CA THR A 414 27.92 -23.75 -24.05
C THR A 414 27.29 -24.00 -25.41
N MET A 415 26.21 -23.28 -25.76
CA MET A 415 25.64 -23.33 -27.11
C MET A 415 26.57 -22.76 -28.20
N THR A 416 27.22 -21.62 -27.94
CA THR A 416 28.04 -20.91 -28.94
C THR A 416 29.47 -21.41 -29.02
N GLU A 417 30.17 -21.58 -27.90
CA GLU A 417 31.58 -21.95 -27.84
C GLU A 417 31.78 -23.47 -27.93
N THR A 418 31.03 -24.25 -27.14
CA THR A 418 31.20 -25.71 -27.00
C THR A 418 30.51 -26.47 -28.14
N CYS A 419 29.21 -26.20 -28.38
CA CYS A 419 28.42 -26.88 -29.40
C CYS A 419 28.61 -26.29 -30.82
N LYS A 420 29.16 -25.07 -30.92
CA LYS A 420 29.32 -24.30 -32.17
C LYS A 420 27.99 -24.15 -32.92
N ILE A 421 26.94 -23.72 -32.23
CA ILE A 421 25.63 -23.44 -32.81
C ILE A 421 25.52 -21.94 -33.06
N SER A 422 25.09 -21.54 -34.26
CA SER A 422 24.80 -20.13 -34.57
C SER A 422 23.38 -19.77 -34.14
N SER A 423 23.15 -18.51 -33.75
CA SER A 423 21.82 -18.01 -33.37
C SER A 423 20.75 -18.21 -34.46
N GLN A 424 21.15 -18.19 -35.73
CA GLN A 424 20.28 -18.50 -36.87
C GLN A 424 19.70 -19.94 -36.84
N CYS A 425 20.29 -20.85 -36.08
CA CYS A 425 19.82 -22.22 -35.91
C CYS A 425 18.87 -22.42 -34.73
N ASN A 426 18.70 -21.39 -33.87
CA ASN A 426 17.87 -21.42 -32.68
C ASN A 426 16.43 -21.83 -33.01
N VAL A 427 15.80 -22.54 -32.07
CA VAL A 427 14.43 -23.03 -32.20
C VAL A 427 13.53 -22.15 -31.36
N SER A 428 12.69 -21.38 -32.04
CA SER A 428 11.53 -20.76 -31.42
C SER A 428 10.48 -21.82 -31.08
N SER A 429 9.88 -21.70 -29.91
CA SER A 429 8.87 -22.58 -29.35
C SER A 429 7.88 -21.76 -28.52
N THR A 430 6.70 -22.32 -28.25
CA THR A 430 5.81 -21.78 -27.23
C THR A 430 6.37 -22.10 -25.85
N LYS A 431 6.45 -21.09 -24.98
CA LYS A 431 6.73 -21.24 -23.54
C LYS A 431 5.50 -20.79 -22.76
N THR A 432 5.25 -21.41 -21.61
CA THR A 432 4.32 -20.90 -20.60
C THR A 432 5.06 -20.03 -19.60
N LYS A 433 4.38 -19.02 -19.07
CA LYS A 433 4.82 -18.16 -17.98
C LYS A 433 3.71 -18.11 -16.93
N GLN A 434 4.07 -18.25 -15.66
CA GLN A 434 3.13 -18.06 -14.56
C GLN A 434 3.83 -17.33 -13.40
N ILE A 435 3.14 -16.39 -12.77
CA ILE A 435 3.61 -15.63 -11.60
C ILE A 435 2.66 -15.93 -10.44
N VAL A 436 3.19 -16.31 -9.28
CA VAL A 436 2.41 -16.69 -8.10
C VAL A 436 3.07 -16.15 -6.82
N ILE A 437 2.37 -16.12 -5.69
CA ILE A 437 2.93 -15.61 -4.44
C ILE A 437 3.79 -16.71 -3.80
N ALA A 438 5.10 -16.48 -3.69
CA ALA A 438 6.01 -17.40 -3.02
C ALA A 438 6.11 -17.11 -1.52
N ARG A 439 6.18 -15.83 -1.16
CA ARG A 439 6.20 -15.36 0.23
C ARG A 439 5.23 -14.20 0.38
N PRO A 440 4.13 -14.36 1.12
CA PRO A 440 3.19 -13.28 1.37
C PRO A 440 3.81 -12.22 2.32
N PRO A 441 3.49 -10.92 2.13
CA PRO A 441 3.96 -9.84 3.00
C PRO A 441 3.12 -9.73 4.28
N GLN A 442 3.66 -9.15 5.37
CA GLN A 442 2.87 -8.98 6.60
C GLN A 442 1.75 -7.94 6.43
N SER A 443 2.00 -6.87 5.67
CA SER A 443 0.98 -5.96 5.16
C SER A 443 0.90 -6.11 3.66
N LEU A 444 -0.30 -6.31 3.11
CA LEU A 444 -0.51 -6.47 1.67
C LEU A 444 -1.10 -5.18 1.10
N ALA A 445 -0.33 -4.51 0.24
CA ALA A 445 -0.83 -3.43 -0.60
C ALA A 445 -1.27 -3.99 -1.96
N ILE A 446 -2.50 -3.67 -2.36
CA ILE A 446 -3.06 -4.01 -3.67
C ILE A 446 -3.42 -2.70 -4.39
N HIS A 447 -2.89 -2.50 -5.59
CA HIS A 447 -3.21 -1.39 -6.47
C HIS A 447 -4.10 -1.89 -7.62
N VAL A 448 -5.21 -1.21 -7.82
CA VAL A 448 -6.13 -1.47 -8.93
C VAL A 448 -5.76 -0.53 -10.07
N ASN A 449 -5.09 -1.06 -11.10
CA ASN A 449 -4.75 -0.25 -12.27
C ASN A 449 -6.02 0.07 -13.08
N ARG A 450 -6.46 1.31 -12.97
CA ARG A 450 -7.58 1.88 -13.71
C ARG A 450 -7.17 2.67 -14.95
N SER A 451 -5.88 2.87 -15.19
CA SER A 451 -5.38 3.55 -16.38
C SER A 451 -5.23 2.54 -17.51
N VAL A 452 -6.15 2.59 -18.48
CA VAL A 452 -6.17 1.65 -19.61
C VAL A 452 -6.11 2.42 -20.92
N PHE A 453 -5.34 1.91 -21.88
CA PHE A 453 -5.33 2.42 -23.25
C PHE A 453 -6.48 1.76 -24.02
N ASP A 454 -7.39 2.56 -24.59
CA ASP A 454 -8.46 2.04 -25.44
C ASP A 454 -7.99 2.00 -26.90
N PRO A 455 -7.82 0.81 -27.52
CA PRO A 455 -7.37 0.69 -28.90
C PRO A 455 -8.39 1.21 -29.93
N ALA A 456 -9.65 1.42 -29.56
CA ALA A 456 -10.67 1.95 -30.46
C ALA A 456 -10.61 3.49 -30.59
N THR A 457 -10.32 4.20 -29.50
CA THR A 457 -10.15 5.66 -29.49
C THR A 457 -8.70 6.11 -29.63
N LEU A 458 -7.73 5.23 -29.34
CA LEU A 458 -6.29 5.52 -29.25
C LEU A 458 -5.92 6.50 -28.11
N ASP A 459 -6.83 6.69 -27.13
CA ASP A 459 -6.65 7.55 -25.97
C ASP A 459 -6.51 6.74 -24.67
N MET A 460 -5.95 7.38 -23.64
CA MET A 460 -5.90 6.83 -22.28
C MET A 460 -7.20 7.14 -21.53
N VAL A 461 -7.87 6.09 -21.05
CA VAL A 461 -9.17 6.17 -20.36
C VAL A 461 -9.08 5.60 -18.95
N LYS A 462 -9.92 6.13 -18.05
CA LYS A 462 -10.07 5.61 -16.69
C LYS A 462 -11.14 4.52 -16.68
N ASN A 463 -10.74 3.26 -16.47
CA ASN A 463 -11.68 2.19 -16.22
C ASN A 463 -12.39 2.43 -14.86
N SER A 464 -13.69 2.72 -14.95
CA SER A 464 -14.57 3.02 -13.82
C SER A 464 -15.41 1.83 -13.37
N ALA A 465 -15.09 0.62 -13.85
CA ALA A 465 -15.73 -0.64 -13.45
C ALA A 465 -15.67 -0.83 -11.93
N ALA A 466 -16.76 -1.36 -11.36
CA ALA A 466 -16.84 -1.61 -9.93
C ALA A 466 -16.02 -2.84 -9.55
N VAL A 467 -15.10 -2.70 -8.60
CA VAL A 467 -14.29 -3.80 -8.06
C VAL A 467 -14.82 -4.14 -6.68
N SER A 468 -15.39 -5.33 -6.53
CA SER A 468 -15.74 -5.88 -5.22
C SER A 468 -14.46 -6.27 -4.47
N PHE A 469 -14.45 -6.11 -3.15
CA PHE A 469 -13.34 -6.48 -2.29
C PHE A 469 -13.88 -6.87 -0.91
N PRO A 470 -13.35 -7.93 -0.28
CA PRO A 470 -13.81 -8.36 1.03
C PRO A 470 -13.14 -7.57 2.15
N LEU A 471 -13.79 -7.51 3.32
CA LEU A 471 -13.18 -6.99 4.56
C LEU A 471 -12.11 -7.95 5.12
N THR A 472 -12.25 -9.24 4.82
CA THR A 472 -11.33 -10.31 5.22
C THR A 472 -10.94 -11.12 3.98
N LEU A 473 -9.65 -11.26 3.71
CA LEU A 473 -9.10 -11.92 2.53
C LEU A 473 -8.26 -13.14 2.97
N ASP A 474 -8.59 -14.33 2.48
CA ASP A 474 -7.68 -15.49 2.54
C ASP A 474 -6.75 -15.42 1.32
N LEU A 475 -5.44 -15.40 1.54
CA LEU A 475 -4.45 -15.36 0.46
C LEU A 475 -3.88 -16.75 0.11
N GLY A 476 -4.15 -17.77 0.93
CA GLY A 476 -3.66 -19.14 0.78
C GLY A 476 -3.83 -19.75 -0.62
N PRO A 477 -4.97 -19.58 -1.33
CA PRO A 477 -5.19 -20.15 -2.67
C PRO A 477 -4.26 -19.64 -3.78
N TRP A 478 -3.61 -18.47 -3.59
CA TRP A 478 -2.66 -17.86 -4.55
C TRP A 478 -1.19 -18.03 -4.17
N CYS A 479 -0.93 -18.68 -3.03
CA CYS A 479 0.43 -19.01 -2.58
C CYS A 479 0.94 -20.33 -3.18
N LEU A 480 2.26 -20.48 -3.31
CA LEU A 480 2.90 -21.76 -3.64
C LEU A 480 2.46 -22.88 -2.69
N GLY A 481 2.43 -24.12 -3.20
CA GLY A 481 1.96 -25.31 -2.46
C GLY A 481 0.43 -25.43 -2.34
N SER A 482 -0.34 -24.43 -2.77
CA SER A 482 -1.80 -24.42 -2.67
C SER A 482 -2.50 -25.39 -3.62
N SER A 483 -1.88 -25.77 -4.74
CA SER A 483 -2.48 -26.71 -5.70
C SER A 483 -2.60 -28.11 -5.11
N SER A 484 -3.78 -28.73 -5.24
CA SER A 484 -4.00 -30.13 -4.85
C SER A 484 -4.05 -31.07 -6.05
N GLU A 485 -3.57 -32.30 -5.87
CA GLU A 485 -3.60 -33.38 -6.87
C GLU A 485 -5.03 -33.68 -7.38
N ALA A 486 -6.06 -33.35 -6.58
CA ALA A 486 -7.47 -33.60 -6.84
C ALA A 486 -8.02 -32.88 -8.11
N THR A 487 -7.41 -31.77 -8.53
CA THR A 487 -7.77 -31.05 -9.77
C THR A 487 -7.54 -31.91 -11.03
N ARG A 488 -6.81 -33.03 -10.94
CA ARG A 488 -6.53 -33.95 -12.06
C ARG A 488 -7.72 -34.80 -12.52
N MET A 489 -8.82 -34.89 -11.76
CA MET A 489 -9.90 -35.86 -12.04
C MET A 489 -11.04 -35.34 -12.94
N SER A 490 -11.08 -34.06 -13.29
CA SER A 490 -12.16 -33.53 -14.16
C SER A 490 -12.01 -33.88 -15.65
N SER A 491 -10.85 -34.39 -16.06
CA SER A 491 -10.52 -34.74 -17.46
C SER A 491 -10.17 -36.22 -17.69
N GLY A 492 -10.20 -37.06 -16.66
CA GLY A 492 -9.92 -38.50 -16.78
C GLY A 492 -10.43 -39.30 -15.59
N ALA A 493 -11.14 -40.39 -15.88
CA ALA A 493 -11.72 -41.27 -14.86
C ALA A 493 -10.64 -42.06 -14.10
N GLY A 494 -10.16 -41.49 -13.00
CA GLY A 494 -9.29 -42.13 -12.01
C GLY A 494 -10.00 -42.34 -10.67
N LYS A 495 -9.51 -43.31 -9.90
CA LYS A 495 -9.97 -43.57 -8.53
C LYS A 495 -9.50 -42.41 -7.61
N PRO A 496 -10.30 -41.92 -6.65
CA PRO A 496 -9.81 -40.93 -5.68
C PRO A 496 -8.58 -41.47 -4.94
N PRO A 497 -7.58 -40.62 -4.66
CA PRO A 497 -6.40 -41.02 -3.91
C PRO A 497 -6.76 -41.41 -2.48
N SER A 498 -6.03 -42.37 -1.93
CA SER A 498 -6.04 -42.75 -0.52
C SER A 498 -5.48 -41.61 0.35
N ASP A 499 -6.01 -41.43 1.56
CA ASP A 499 -5.57 -40.37 2.48
C ASP A 499 -4.07 -40.47 2.88
N GLU A 500 -3.46 -41.65 2.70
CA GLU A 500 -2.02 -41.89 2.96
C GLU A 500 -1.10 -41.25 1.89
N ASP A 501 -1.57 -41.04 0.66
CA ASP A 501 -0.79 -40.40 -0.43
C ASP A 501 -0.79 -38.85 -0.35
N ALA A 502 -1.60 -38.28 0.55
CA ALA A 502 -1.84 -36.83 0.64
C ALA A 502 -0.72 -36.04 1.32
N SER A 503 0.33 -36.70 1.82
CA SER A 503 1.40 -36.10 2.63
C SER A 503 2.62 -35.59 1.84
N GLU A 504 2.82 -36.03 0.59
CA GLU A 504 3.96 -35.58 -0.22
C GLU A 504 3.64 -34.29 -1.00
N GLU A 505 4.57 -33.32 -0.97
CA GLU A 505 4.56 -32.16 -1.87
C GLU A 505 5.24 -32.51 -3.20
N LYS A 506 4.42 -32.86 -4.20
CA LYS A 506 4.89 -33.12 -5.56
C LYS A 506 4.87 -31.85 -6.40
N TRP A 507 6.06 -31.31 -6.65
CA TRP A 507 6.26 -30.13 -7.50
C TRP A 507 5.77 -30.40 -8.93
N GLN A 508 4.83 -29.59 -9.42
CA GLN A 508 4.22 -29.78 -10.73
C GLN A 508 5.23 -29.51 -11.88
N SER A 509 5.70 -30.59 -12.50
CA SER A 509 6.63 -30.53 -13.63
C SER A 509 5.98 -30.22 -14.98
N ASP A 510 4.64 -30.21 -15.07
CA ASP A 510 3.92 -29.89 -16.30
C ASP A 510 3.98 -28.37 -16.58
N PRO A 511 4.53 -27.92 -17.73
CA PRO A 511 4.53 -26.52 -18.13
C PRO A 511 3.14 -25.89 -18.23
N ALA A 512 2.10 -26.67 -18.59
CA ALA A 512 0.76 -26.17 -18.88
C ALA A 512 -0.17 -26.11 -17.64
N ALA A 513 0.12 -26.88 -16.59
CA ALA A 513 -0.68 -26.92 -15.37
C ALA A 513 -0.35 -25.75 -14.43
N SER A 514 -1.35 -25.20 -13.73
CA SER A 514 -1.16 -24.11 -12.76
C SER A 514 -0.48 -24.58 -11.47
N MET A 515 0.55 -23.88 -11.01
CA MET A 515 1.23 -24.14 -9.72
C MET A 515 0.36 -23.90 -8.47
N ILE A 516 -0.81 -23.26 -8.63
CA ILE A 516 -1.70 -22.84 -7.55
C ILE A 516 -3.14 -23.28 -7.81
N ALA A 517 -3.96 -23.26 -6.76
CA ALA A 517 -5.39 -23.54 -6.88
C ALA A 517 -6.17 -22.36 -7.50
N GLY A 518 -5.92 -21.12 -7.07
CA GLY A 518 -6.81 -19.99 -7.36
C GLY A 518 -8.16 -20.11 -6.64
N ASP A 519 -9.11 -19.24 -6.96
CA ASP A 519 -10.45 -19.21 -6.32
C ASP A 519 -11.28 -20.46 -6.65
N LEU A 520 -11.23 -20.87 -7.93
CA LEU A 520 -12.15 -21.88 -8.49
C LEU A 520 -11.83 -23.33 -8.08
N ASN A 521 -10.61 -23.63 -7.63
CA ASN A 521 -10.18 -24.98 -7.31
C ASN A 521 -9.98 -25.16 -5.79
N PRO A 522 -10.19 -26.37 -5.24
CA PRO A 522 -9.96 -26.62 -3.82
C PRO A 522 -8.46 -26.51 -3.50
N SER A 523 -8.09 -25.44 -2.79
CA SER A 523 -6.75 -25.29 -2.24
C SER A 523 -6.43 -26.38 -1.21
N ARG A 524 -5.18 -26.85 -1.21
CA ARG A 524 -4.56 -27.62 -0.12
C ARG A 524 -4.27 -26.74 1.09
N LEU A 525 -4.04 -25.44 0.88
CA LEU A 525 -3.67 -24.49 1.92
C LEU A 525 -4.84 -23.56 2.26
N THR A 526 -5.07 -23.36 3.55
CA THR A 526 -6.07 -22.44 4.10
C THR A 526 -5.42 -21.64 5.22
N GLY A 527 -5.75 -20.36 5.33
CA GLY A 527 -5.09 -19.43 6.26
C GLY A 527 -3.99 -18.59 5.60
N LEU A 528 -3.37 -17.70 6.40
CA LEU A 528 -2.97 -16.34 6.00
C LEU A 528 -4.18 -15.42 5.83
N ILE A 529 -4.87 -15.16 6.95
CA ILE A 529 -6.06 -14.32 6.99
C ILE A 529 -5.64 -12.85 7.09
N TYR A 530 -6.04 -12.06 6.11
CA TYR A 530 -5.80 -10.63 6.02
C TYR A 530 -7.07 -9.84 6.36
N GLU A 531 -6.94 -8.79 7.17
CA GLU A 531 -8.02 -7.84 7.47
C GLU A 531 -7.77 -6.51 6.75
N LEU A 532 -8.80 -5.94 6.12
CA LEU A 532 -8.72 -4.64 5.48
C LEU A 532 -8.56 -3.53 6.53
N ARG A 533 -7.43 -2.81 6.47
CA ARG A 533 -7.11 -1.67 7.34
C ARG A 533 -7.46 -0.32 6.73
N ALA A 534 -7.20 -0.17 5.42
CA ALA A 534 -7.53 1.04 4.68
C ALA A 534 -7.83 0.79 3.21
N ALA A 535 -8.61 1.68 2.60
CA ALA A 535 -8.88 1.75 1.18
C ALA A 535 -8.72 3.20 0.69
N VAL A 536 -7.96 3.41 -0.37
CA VAL A 536 -7.83 4.71 -1.05
C VAL A 536 -8.67 4.66 -2.32
N THR A 537 -9.50 5.68 -2.53
CA THR A 537 -10.32 5.84 -3.73
C THR A 537 -9.90 7.05 -4.54
N HIS A 538 -9.95 6.96 -5.87
CA HIS A 538 -9.75 8.08 -6.78
C HIS A 538 -11.08 8.50 -7.45
N ALA A 539 -11.58 9.69 -7.10
CA ALA A 539 -12.76 10.29 -7.72
C ALA A 539 -12.34 11.33 -8.78
N GLY A 540 -12.75 11.15 -10.04
CA GLY A 540 -12.29 12.01 -11.15
C GLY A 540 -12.13 11.25 -12.46
N ARG A 541 -11.54 11.92 -13.47
CA ARG A 541 -11.16 11.36 -14.78
C ARG A 541 -9.80 10.68 -14.70
N HIS A 542 -9.17 10.41 -15.85
CA HIS A 542 -7.79 9.93 -15.92
C HIS A 542 -6.79 11.07 -15.61
N GLU A 543 -6.94 12.21 -16.29
CA GLU A 543 -6.04 13.38 -16.17
C GLU A 543 -6.10 14.10 -14.82
N ASN A 544 -7.26 14.07 -14.16
CA ASN A 544 -7.51 14.82 -12.94
C ASN A 544 -8.51 14.13 -12.02
N GLY A 545 -8.40 14.46 -10.74
CA GLY A 545 -9.35 14.02 -9.73
C GLY A 545 -8.93 14.37 -8.32
N HIS A 546 -9.43 13.58 -7.38
CA HIS A 546 -9.22 13.75 -5.95
C HIS A 546 -9.13 12.38 -5.28
N TYR A 547 -8.13 12.24 -4.40
CA TYR A 547 -7.93 11.02 -3.63
C TYR A 547 -8.52 11.16 -2.23
N VAL A 548 -9.21 10.12 -1.78
CA VAL A 548 -9.81 10.01 -0.44
C VAL A 548 -9.36 8.71 0.19
N CYS A 549 -8.92 8.74 1.44
CA CYS A 549 -8.60 7.54 2.21
C CYS A 549 -9.77 7.18 3.12
N TYR A 550 -10.06 5.90 3.24
CA TYR A 550 -10.96 5.33 4.24
C TYR A 550 -10.12 4.39 5.10
N ARG A 551 -10.12 4.55 6.43
CA ARG A 551 -9.34 3.68 7.32
C ARG A 551 -10.03 3.36 8.62
N LYS A 552 -9.68 2.21 9.20
CA LYS A 552 -9.94 1.90 10.61
C LYS A 552 -9.02 2.76 11.48
N TYR A 553 -9.55 3.32 12.56
CA TYR A 553 -8.76 4.02 13.57
C TYR A 553 -8.47 3.10 14.76
N PRO A 554 -7.27 3.14 15.38
CA PRO A 554 -6.98 2.34 16.57
C PRO A 554 -8.02 2.57 17.67
N ARG A 555 -8.57 1.49 18.23
CA ARG A 555 -9.49 1.61 19.36
C ARG A 555 -8.71 2.04 20.60
N HIS A 556 -9.22 3.05 21.29
CA HIS A 556 -8.95 3.17 22.71
C HIS A 556 -9.44 1.88 23.39
N LYS A 557 -8.53 1.14 24.04
CA LYS A 557 -8.94 0.35 25.20
C LYS A 557 -9.53 1.36 26.18
N ALA A 558 -10.82 1.24 26.47
CA ALA A 558 -11.37 1.84 27.67
C ALA A 558 -10.55 1.30 28.86
N PRO A 559 -10.17 2.12 29.85
CA PRO A 559 -9.59 1.59 31.07
C PRO A 559 -10.58 0.59 31.67
N ALA A 560 -10.10 -0.58 32.07
CA ALA A 560 -10.94 -1.60 32.66
C ALA A 560 -11.64 -1.00 33.91
N PRO A 561 -12.96 -1.20 34.10
CA PRO A 561 -13.66 -0.73 35.28
C PRO A 561 -13.22 -1.57 36.50
N GLY A 562 -12.09 -1.21 37.09
CA GLY A 562 -11.42 -2.04 38.10
C GLY A 562 -10.00 -1.59 38.46
N ALA A 563 -9.76 -0.28 38.54
CA ALA A 563 -8.51 0.28 39.05
C ALA A 563 -8.78 1.57 39.85
N ALA A 564 -9.36 1.41 41.04
CA ALA A 564 -9.36 2.48 42.02
C ALA A 564 -7.94 2.63 42.57
N THR A 565 -7.35 3.83 42.45
CA THR A 565 -6.13 4.21 43.15
C THR A 565 -6.42 5.47 43.96
N ASP A 566 -6.23 5.37 45.27
CA ASP A 566 -6.58 6.41 46.24
C ASP A 566 -5.81 7.72 46.06
N GLY A 567 -6.50 8.81 46.41
CA GLY A 567 -5.90 10.04 46.93
C GLY A 567 -5.25 10.99 45.93
N GLN A 568 -5.92 12.12 45.65
CA GLN A 568 -5.48 13.39 46.27
C GLN A 568 -6.61 14.43 46.31
N GLU A 569 -6.56 15.31 47.31
CA GLU A 569 -7.63 16.23 47.71
C GLU A 569 -7.85 17.40 46.74
N SER A 570 -9.07 17.95 46.74
CA SER A 570 -9.38 19.29 46.22
C SER A 570 -10.16 20.07 47.30
N PRO A 571 -9.86 21.35 47.55
CA PRO A 571 -10.38 22.07 48.72
C PRO A 571 -11.80 22.63 48.52
N ASN A 572 -12.53 22.66 49.65
CA ASN A 572 -13.93 23.08 49.79
C ASN A 572 -14.30 24.46 49.24
N SER A 573 -15.54 24.57 48.73
CA SER A 573 -16.40 25.75 48.94
C SER A 573 -17.85 25.30 49.17
N ALA A 574 -18.43 25.71 50.29
CA ALA A 574 -19.59 25.07 50.93
C ALA A 574 -20.95 25.75 50.70
N MET A 575 -22.03 25.00 50.96
CA MET A 575 -23.43 25.44 51.26
C MET A 575 -24.23 26.04 50.06
N ASP A 576 -25.56 25.94 49.93
CA ASP A 576 -26.62 25.31 50.75
C ASP A 576 -27.87 24.95 49.89
N ASP A 577 -28.92 24.45 50.55
CA ASP A 577 -30.33 24.35 50.15
C ASP A 577 -30.74 23.27 49.13
N GLY A 578 -31.44 22.24 49.63
CA GLY A 578 -32.27 21.31 48.85
C GLY A 578 -33.77 21.51 49.11
N ILE A 579 -34.61 20.71 48.45
CA ILE A 579 -35.98 20.35 48.88
C ILE A 579 -36.42 19.10 48.09
N ASP A 580 -37.29 18.33 48.74
CA ASP A 580 -37.62 16.92 48.54
C ASP A 580 -38.43 16.54 47.27
N ASP A 581 -38.37 15.23 46.98
CA ASP A 581 -39.40 14.29 46.49
C ASP A 581 -40.28 14.59 45.26
N GLU A 582 -40.33 13.62 44.32
CA GLU A 582 -41.51 12.74 44.14
C GLU A 582 -41.09 11.37 43.53
N GLU A 583 -41.67 10.27 44.04
CA GLU A 583 -41.54 8.93 43.45
C GLU A 583 -42.68 8.64 42.44
N ALA A 584 -42.41 7.87 41.37
CA ALA A 584 -43.33 6.79 40.95
C ALA A 584 -42.79 5.78 39.93
N TRP A 585 -42.47 4.57 40.42
CA TRP A 585 -42.89 3.21 39.98
C TRP A 585 -42.79 2.73 38.50
N SER A 586 -42.72 1.40 38.36
CA SER A 586 -42.18 0.64 37.23
C SER A 586 -43.20 -0.05 36.32
N ASP A 587 -42.74 -0.42 35.13
CA ASP A 587 -42.75 -1.75 34.47
C ASP A 587 -42.69 -1.51 32.95
N GLY A 588 -42.05 -2.31 32.11
CA GLY A 588 -41.54 -3.67 32.23
C GLY A 588 -41.57 -4.27 30.81
N ASP A 589 -40.63 -5.18 30.56
CA ASP A 589 -40.45 -6.04 29.37
C ASP A 589 -39.61 -5.48 28.20
N GLU A 590 -38.68 -6.22 27.57
CA GLU A 590 -38.29 -7.63 27.73
C GLU A 590 -36.76 -7.76 27.46
N THR A 591 -35.96 -8.26 28.41
CA THR A 591 -34.49 -8.33 28.26
C THR A 591 -34.05 -9.55 27.45
N LYS A 592 -33.67 -9.34 26.19
CA LYS A 592 -32.77 -10.27 25.49
C LYS A 592 -31.38 -10.30 26.16
N PRO A 593 -30.68 -11.46 26.16
CA PRO A 593 -29.35 -11.55 26.72
C PRO A 593 -28.38 -10.58 26.00
N PRO A 594 -27.35 -10.08 26.68
CA PRO A 594 -26.34 -9.25 26.04
C PRO A 594 -25.51 -10.12 25.10
N ASP A 595 -25.86 -10.12 23.81
CA ASP A 595 -25.01 -10.63 22.74
C ASP A 595 -23.60 -10.06 22.94
N VAL A 596 -22.60 -10.95 22.97
CA VAL A 596 -21.20 -10.59 23.16
C VAL A 596 -20.83 -9.57 22.09
N ALA A 597 -20.71 -8.31 22.51
CA ALA A 597 -20.56 -7.20 21.59
C ALA A 597 -19.22 -7.32 20.85
N ARG A 598 -19.26 -7.92 19.64
CA ARG A 598 -18.32 -7.64 18.56
C ARG A 598 -18.45 -6.15 18.26
N GLY A 599 -17.75 -5.34 19.07
CA GLY A 599 -17.83 -3.89 19.00
C GLY A 599 -17.54 -3.43 17.58
N ASN A 600 -18.20 -2.36 17.15
CA ASN A 600 -18.12 -1.91 15.77
C ASN A 600 -16.77 -1.20 15.51
N THR A 601 -15.99 -1.62 14.51
CA THR A 601 -14.78 -0.86 14.09
C THR A 601 -15.22 0.37 13.33
N GLY A 602 -15.29 1.52 14.00
CA GLY A 602 -15.65 2.77 13.35
C GLY A 602 -14.68 3.12 12.21
N TRP A 603 -15.17 3.05 10.97
CA TRP A 603 -14.45 3.51 9.81
C TRP A 603 -14.55 5.03 9.67
N TRP A 604 -13.50 5.62 9.13
CA TRP A 604 -13.43 7.05 8.90
C TRP A 604 -13.07 7.33 7.44
N ARG A 605 -13.80 8.27 6.84
CA ARG A 605 -13.49 8.89 5.55
C ARG A 605 -12.62 10.11 5.80
N LEU A 606 -11.44 10.15 5.21
CA LEU A 606 -10.46 11.22 5.32
C LEU A 606 -10.17 11.79 3.93
N SER A 607 -10.73 12.97 3.68
CA SER A 607 -10.56 13.78 2.48
C SER A 607 -9.79 15.04 2.89
N ASP A 608 -8.46 14.94 2.93
CA ASP A 608 -7.57 15.95 3.48
C ASP A 608 -7.95 16.34 4.92
N HIS A 609 -8.38 17.58 5.13
CA HIS A 609 -8.78 18.13 6.43
C HIS A 609 -10.21 17.70 6.83
N SER A 610 -11.02 17.26 5.87
CA SER A 610 -12.39 16.82 6.08
C SER A 610 -12.40 15.35 6.49
N VAL A 611 -12.81 15.10 7.73
CA VAL A 611 -12.87 13.77 8.33
C VAL A 611 -14.28 13.52 8.85
N SER A 612 -14.89 12.42 8.41
CA SER A 612 -16.25 12.01 8.78
C SER A 612 -16.30 10.51 9.05
N LYS A 613 -17.09 10.09 10.05
CA LYS A 613 -17.34 8.66 10.31
C LYS A 613 -18.18 8.08 9.16
N ILE A 614 -17.95 6.81 8.83
CA ILE A 614 -18.74 6.04 7.86
C ILE A 614 -18.98 4.61 8.38
N ASP A 615 -19.98 3.95 7.83
CA ASP A 615 -20.32 2.55 8.11
C ASP A 615 -19.75 1.60 7.05
N GLU A 616 -19.62 0.31 7.39
CA GLU A 616 -18.95 -0.69 6.52
C GLU A 616 -19.70 -0.91 5.19
N GLU A 617 -21.02 -0.84 5.19
CA GLU A 617 -21.85 -0.88 3.97
C GLU A 617 -21.52 0.28 3.02
N THR A 618 -21.30 1.48 3.57
CA THR A 618 -20.88 2.65 2.79
C THR A 618 -19.48 2.43 2.20
N LEU A 619 -18.55 1.83 2.95
CA LEU A 619 -17.22 1.49 2.42
C LEU A 619 -17.31 0.52 1.23
N LEU A 620 -18.07 -0.57 1.36
CA LEU A 620 -18.22 -1.57 0.31
C LEU A 620 -18.92 -1.02 -0.94
N SER A 621 -19.82 -0.04 -0.77
CA SER A 621 -20.46 0.66 -1.90
C SER A 621 -19.47 1.40 -2.81
N LEU A 622 -18.27 1.75 -2.33
CA LEU A 622 -17.26 2.55 -3.06
C LEU A 622 -16.45 1.76 -4.11
N SER A 623 -16.83 0.51 -4.39
CA SER A 623 -16.25 -0.41 -5.38
C SER A 623 -15.81 0.23 -6.72
N SER A 624 -16.54 1.22 -7.26
CA SER A 624 -16.18 1.93 -8.51
C SER A 624 -15.01 2.91 -8.37
N GLY A 625 -14.74 3.40 -7.16
CA GLY A 625 -13.68 4.38 -6.86
C GLY A 625 -12.37 3.78 -6.35
N VAL A 626 -12.37 2.51 -5.90
CA VAL A 626 -11.21 1.85 -5.26
C VAL A 626 -9.97 1.93 -6.14
N PHE A 627 -8.89 2.50 -5.59
CA PHE A 627 -7.61 2.69 -6.26
C PHE A 627 -6.50 1.86 -5.60
N MET A 628 -6.39 1.90 -4.27
CA MET A 628 -5.51 1.01 -3.50
C MET A 628 -6.23 0.44 -2.28
N LEU A 629 -5.89 -0.80 -1.92
CA LEU A 629 -6.35 -1.49 -0.72
C LEU A 629 -5.14 -1.85 0.13
N PHE A 630 -5.25 -1.64 1.45
CA PHE A 630 -4.23 -1.96 2.44
C PHE A 630 -4.80 -2.97 3.43
N TYR A 631 -4.25 -4.17 3.37
CA TYR A 631 -4.59 -5.30 4.23
C TYR A 631 -3.44 -5.60 5.20
N GLU A 632 -3.76 -6.16 6.36
CA GLU A 632 -2.77 -6.60 7.36
C GLU A 632 -3.05 -8.05 7.76
N CYS A 633 -2.01 -8.89 7.80
CA CYS A 633 -2.11 -10.29 8.20
C CYS A 633 -2.43 -10.37 9.70
N VAL A 634 -3.59 -10.93 10.04
CA VAL A 634 -4.08 -11.12 11.42
C VAL A 634 -3.78 -12.53 11.91
N ASP A 635 -3.98 -13.54 11.06
CA ASP A 635 -3.52 -14.89 11.30
C ASP A 635 -2.48 -15.29 10.25
N ARG A 636 -1.31 -15.71 10.71
CA ARG A 636 -0.16 -16.13 9.90
C ARG A 636 -0.03 -17.66 9.83
N ASN A 637 -0.86 -18.40 10.56
CA ASN A 637 -0.88 -19.86 10.48
C ASN A 637 -1.43 -20.26 9.10
N MET A 638 -0.57 -20.84 8.29
CA MET A 638 -0.92 -21.48 7.04
C MET A 638 -1.04 -22.97 7.34
N VAL A 639 -2.25 -23.51 7.23
CA VAL A 639 -2.57 -24.88 7.68
C VAL A 639 -2.96 -25.71 6.46
N SER A 640 -2.55 -26.98 6.42
CA SER A 640 -3.08 -27.88 5.39
C SER A 640 -4.57 -28.10 5.64
N ARG A 641 -5.39 -28.05 4.60
CA ARG A 641 -6.85 -28.17 4.71
C ARG A 641 -7.31 -29.51 5.31
N SER A 642 -6.46 -30.53 5.27
CA SER A 642 -6.64 -31.80 6.00
C SER A 642 -6.50 -31.63 7.51
N GLU A 643 -5.53 -30.85 7.97
CA GLU A 643 -5.28 -30.55 9.38
C GLU A 643 -6.31 -29.55 9.91
N ALA A 644 -6.66 -28.54 9.12
CA ALA A 644 -7.71 -27.57 9.46
C ALA A 644 -9.05 -28.27 9.71
N ARG A 645 -9.46 -29.20 8.83
CA ARG A 645 -10.66 -30.02 9.04
C ARG A 645 -10.55 -30.91 10.28
N ALA A 646 -9.41 -31.54 10.51
CA ALA A 646 -9.22 -32.35 11.73
C ALA A 646 -9.33 -31.51 13.03
N ILE A 647 -8.92 -30.24 12.99
CA ILE A 647 -9.07 -29.29 14.11
C ILE A 647 -10.54 -28.84 14.25
N GLU A 648 -11.22 -28.54 13.15
CA GLU A 648 -12.66 -28.20 13.12
C GLU A 648 -13.53 -29.36 13.62
N ASP A 649 -13.32 -30.58 13.10
CA ASP A 649 -14.02 -31.80 13.51
C ASP A 649 -13.75 -32.12 14.99
N ALA A 650 -12.53 -31.90 15.50
CA ALA A 650 -12.22 -32.07 16.92
C ALA A 650 -12.90 -31.00 17.81
N GLY A 651 -13.02 -29.76 17.34
CA GLY A 651 -13.75 -28.69 18.02
C GLY A 651 -15.27 -28.91 18.04
N GLU A 652 -15.84 -29.41 16.94
CA GLU A 652 -17.27 -29.75 16.86
C GLU A 652 -17.58 -31.03 17.67
N ALA A 653 -16.65 -31.99 17.77
CA ALA A 653 -16.76 -33.11 18.68
C ALA A 653 -16.71 -32.68 20.16
N ALA A 654 -15.81 -31.76 20.53
CA ALA A 654 -15.72 -31.23 21.89
C ALA A 654 -16.99 -30.48 22.32
N SER A 655 -17.49 -29.57 21.48
CA SER A 655 -18.74 -28.85 21.74
C SER A 655 -19.99 -29.73 21.75
N ARG A 656 -20.01 -30.85 21.01
CA ARG A 656 -21.03 -31.90 21.18
C ARG A 656 -20.91 -32.62 22.53
N SER A 657 -19.71 -32.95 22.99
CA SER A 657 -19.54 -33.60 24.31
C SER A 657 -19.91 -32.68 25.48
N ASP A 658 -19.70 -31.36 25.36
CA ASP A 658 -20.12 -30.40 26.38
C ASP A 658 -21.66 -30.29 26.45
N LEU A 659 -22.35 -30.31 25.31
CA LEU A 659 -23.83 -30.33 25.23
C LEU A 659 -24.44 -31.65 25.75
N GLU A 660 -23.76 -32.78 25.59
CA GLU A 660 -24.20 -34.06 26.17
C GLU A 660 -23.90 -34.15 27.68
N ALA A 661 -22.88 -33.44 28.18
CA ALA A 661 -22.59 -33.37 29.62
C ALA A 661 -23.65 -32.57 30.39
N ASP A 662 -24.08 -31.41 29.87
CA ASP A 662 -25.16 -30.62 30.48
C ASP A 662 -26.51 -31.34 30.47
N ALA A 663 -26.76 -32.22 29.50
CA ALA A 663 -27.99 -33.04 29.43
C ALA A 663 -28.07 -34.17 30.48
N ILE A 664 -26.97 -34.48 31.16
CA ILE A 664 -26.89 -35.56 32.18
C ILE A 664 -26.96 -34.99 33.61
N ALA A 665 -26.86 -33.67 33.79
CA ALA A 665 -26.80 -33.03 35.10
C ALA A 665 -28.16 -32.89 35.83
N ASP A 666 -29.28 -33.07 35.14
CA ASP A 666 -30.65 -32.78 35.66
C ASP A 666 -31.42 -34.02 36.15
N ALA A 667 -30.74 -35.15 36.42
CA ALA A 667 -31.37 -36.37 36.94
C ALA A 667 -30.50 -37.12 37.98
N ASP A 668 -30.55 -36.69 39.24
CA ASP A 668 -31.06 -37.51 40.37
C ASP A 668 -30.72 -36.90 41.75
N GLU A 669 -31.75 -36.70 42.59
CA GLU A 669 -31.60 -36.44 44.03
C GLU A 669 -31.77 -37.77 44.81
N PRO A 670 -30.88 -38.14 45.76
CA PRO A 670 -30.86 -39.49 46.33
C PRO A 670 -31.61 -39.64 47.67
N ALA A 671 -32.43 -40.69 47.81
CA ALA A 671 -33.08 -41.04 49.09
C ALA A 671 -33.13 -42.55 49.41
N SER A 672 -32.00 -43.07 49.92
CA SER A 672 -31.88 -44.05 51.03
C SER A 672 -32.51 -45.47 50.99
N ARG A 673 -31.66 -46.48 51.30
CA ARG A 673 -31.92 -47.75 52.06
C ARG A 673 -32.95 -48.74 51.46
N SER A 674 -32.80 -50.07 51.51
CA SER A 674 -31.76 -51.04 51.96
C SER A 674 -32.27 -52.47 51.55
N ASP A 675 -31.63 -53.64 51.75
CA ASP A 675 -30.41 -54.06 52.47
C ASP A 675 -29.94 -55.46 51.99
N LEU A 676 -28.85 -55.99 52.58
CA LEU A 676 -28.48 -57.43 52.77
C LEU A 676 -28.27 -58.40 51.56
N GLU A 677 -27.02 -58.91 51.51
CA GLU A 677 -26.62 -60.33 51.43
C GLU A 677 -26.72 -61.19 50.12
N ASP A 678 -25.53 -61.46 49.57
CA ASP A 678 -24.88 -62.80 49.52
C ASP A 678 -24.71 -63.56 48.16
N LYS A 679 -23.57 -64.27 48.08
CA LYS A 679 -23.19 -65.43 47.25
C LYS A 679 -23.00 -65.34 45.71
N SER A 680 -21.70 -65.37 45.36
CA SER A 680 -21.03 -66.57 44.79
C SER A 680 -21.26 -67.00 43.32
N ALA A 681 -20.30 -66.57 42.49
CA ALA A 681 -19.36 -67.46 41.76
C ALA A 681 -19.71 -68.13 40.40
N ASN A 682 -18.72 -67.98 39.51
CA ASN A 682 -18.06 -69.03 38.70
C ASN A 682 -18.46 -69.30 37.23
N ALA A 683 -17.41 -69.22 36.40
CA ALA A 683 -17.01 -70.19 35.36
C ALA A 683 -17.64 -70.23 33.95
N LYS A 684 -16.78 -69.81 33.00
CA LYS A 684 -16.22 -70.59 31.86
C LYS A 684 -17.09 -70.93 30.64
N GLY A 685 -16.59 -70.42 29.50
CA GLY A 685 -16.36 -71.21 28.27
C GLY A 685 -17.57 -71.33 27.32
N SER A 686 -17.40 -71.79 26.08
CA SER A 686 -16.19 -72.03 25.27
C SER A 686 -16.65 -72.34 23.84
N SER A 687 -15.84 -72.03 22.82
CA SER A 687 -15.98 -72.57 21.45
C SER A 687 -17.26 -72.19 20.67
N ALA A 688 -17.33 -72.32 19.34
CA ALA A 688 -16.32 -72.27 18.28
C ALA A 688 -17.07 -72.23 16.92
N VAL A 689 -16.42 -71.68 15.89
CA VAL A 689 -16.44 -72.14 14.49
C VAL A 689 -17.77 -72.62 13.89
N GLU A 690 -18.28 -71.93 12.87
CA GLU A 690 -18.22 -72.49 11.50
C GLU A 690 -18.34 -71.42 10.40
N VAL A 691 -17.71 -71.70 9.25
CA VAL A 691 -17.73 -70.89 8.03
C VAL A 691 -18.47 -71.68 6.96
N ASN A 692 -19.34 -71.04 6.17
CA ASN A 692 -19.57 -71.55 4.82
C ASN A 692 -19.98 -70.48 3.81
N SER A 693 -19.56 -70.69 2.56
CA SER A 693 -19.59 -69.71 1.46
C SER A 693 -20.63 -70.10 0.40
N THR A 694 -21.31 -69.13 -0.21
CA THR A 694 -21.90 -69.29 -1.56
C THR A 694 -22.22 -67.94 -2.24
N GLU A 695 -21.61 -67.70 -3.40
CA GLU A 695 -22.12 -66.85 -4.50
C GLU A 695 -23.27 -67.60 -5.27
N PRO A 696 -23.95 -67.09 -6.34
CA PRO A 696 -23.59 -65.95 -7.22
C PRO A 696 -24.72 -65.12 -7.92
N ARG A 697 -24.27 -64.21 -8.82
CA ARG A 697 -24.89 -63.73 -10.09
C ARG A 697 -25.90 -62.55 -10.13
N LEU A 698 -25.39 -61.44 -10.71
CA LEU A 698 -25.88 -60.72 -11.92
C LEU A 698 -27.34 -60.90 -12.39
N THR A 699 -28.04 -59.78 -12.61
CA THR A 699 -28.56 -59.37 -13.94
C THR A 699 -28.95 -57.89 -13.97
N VAL A 700 -28.88 -57.28 -15.17
CA VAL A 700 -29.24 -55.88 -15.50
C VAL A 700 -30.40 -55.96 -16.52
N PRO A 701 -31.31 -54.98 -16.56
CA PRO A 701 -31.36 -54.05 -17.70
C PRO A 701 -31.20 -52.58 -17.31
#